data_AF-A0A355EVU3-F1
#
_entry.id   AF-A0A355EVU3-F1
#
_cell.length_a   1.000
_cell.length_b   1.000
_cell.length_c   1.000
_cell.angle_alpha   90.00
_cell.angle_beta   90.00
_cell.angle_gamma   90.00
#
_symmetry.space_group_name_H-M   'P 1'
#
loop_
_entity.id
_entity.type
_entity.pdbx_description
1 polymer ?
#
loop_
_entity_poly.entity_id
_entity_poly.type
_entity_poly.pdbx_seq_one_letter_code
_entity_poly.pdbx_strand_id
1 'polypeptide(L)'
;MSPRKIEDALHPADLQCPGSVVSRSRGTSLMKTALSVFLAGWSLFLVLPAPAAAQPPAAPAGESERLHRLFDTYWESKLRETPEFATYIGFPGHNDRWSDFSPAGIERRRTLAREHLKTAQAIDRARLSAEEQVDLDLLRRRLESQIEGFRFPSEQTMLTQVDGIQHDVPRALATAPTANTRDYEDRLARLKALPDLVDQNIALLEKGRAAGVTSPRSMMQGVPDQVRALLTDDPWQSPLLTPFRQISPNIPVDDQTRLRREALRAYDKKAAPAFRKLLSYLTSTYIPGARESISVAAVPDGAAWYAYALRKATTTDLTPEQVHETGLSEVKRLRTDMEKVIADSGFQGSFAEFVKFLHTDPRFFYDKAEDLLEGYRAISARAESRLPSLFVALPTLAFRVRAIPERIARSRATAYYEPGSASTGLPGTCFINTFDLKARPKWEMEALALHECVPGHHLQVSLAQEMKKAPRWRNYHDYTAFVEGWGLYAETLGDEMGFYRDPYFKFGQLSYEMWRAVRLVVDTGIHSRGWTKQQAFEYFRENTAQNHLAIEAEINRYVASPGFAPAYKLGELKIQELRVLAQRELGPAFDLRAFHDEVLRHGAVPLDLLAQNVAEWMATRKAQSPGAVLSAPLAAAADPAAEYLERYFDFYPTRATASGRHDLDEKLEDLSPERRTAWSGFNRQAAEALRRRLNDPATPFDDRLDAELLLRQAETEILDYETLRRPERDPLFWTGFLGETTIYLLVREDLPPADRLQRVAARADLIPRLARQAREALGGAAPSAISSEISQYAVFQTRAYAALYRDNLLQAGEGQPEALKKRLAESGGRAAAALDELAVFLEELTKKASGSPRLGSLYAERFRTVTGIQEPVDDVLSRAEAALVAKRAEAAAYGRSVWKEIFPEAPLPADDREVVRRLFERIAVDRAQTTEEFIEDYRKLTDQAIEFVRAKKIMTLPEPTTLSILRSPGYLFGQAVGGVYPAGPYAPEAATLYYLPTPPDAATPAERDAFFRDFNHHFNVMITSHEIIPGHYTQLKLAARHPRKVRALFADGVYVEGWGTFCERLMLDLGWGGPLDRVAHLKKQMENIARTVVDIRVHTRGMAREEVLRYVREEALQDEHFAANMWARALTSSPQLTFYHLGYHQVMGLYEDVRKAQGARFDLRTFMDGMMEMGPVPVERYRRKMLQ
;
A
#
# COMPACT_ATOMS: atom_id res chain seq x y z
N MET A 1 39.73 24.82 16.64
CA MET A 1 40.02 25.67 17.81
C MET A 1 38.70 26.18 18.36
N SER A 2 38.48 25.96 19.65
CA SER A 2 37.26 26.32 20.41
C SER A 2 37.30 27.78 20.86
N PRO A 3 36.16 28.43 21.12
CA PRO A 3 36.10 29.56 22.03
C PRO A 3 35.19 29.30 23.24
N ARG A 4 35.80 29.40 24.42
CA ARG A 4 35.26 29.68 25.77
C ARG A 4 36.29 30.65 26.36
N LYS A 5 36.03 31.68 27.17
CA LYS A 5 34.95 32.22 28.02
C LYS A 5 35.37 33.71 28.26
N ILE A 6 34.55 34.62 28.81
CA ILE A 6 34.31 34.91 30.26
C ILE A 6 33.35 36.14 30.25
N GLU A 7 32.10 36.04 30.73
CA GLU A 7 31.56 36.39 32.08
C GLU A 7 31.60 37.91 32.36
N ASP A 8 30.67 38.61 33.03
CA ASP A 8 29.34 38.38 33.63
C ASP A 8 28.84 39.77 34.12
N ALA A 9 27.51 40.00 34.17
CA ALA A 9 26.89 40.94 35.12
C ALA A 9 25.36 40.74 35.29
N LEU A 10 25.01 40.06 36.39
CA LEU A 10 24.00 40.41 37.42
C LEU A 10 22.47 40.48 37.13
N HIS A 11 21.79 39.44 37.67
CA HIS A 11 20.55 39.39 38.51
C HIS A 11 19.12 39.71 37.98
N PRO A 12 18.10 38.86 38.31
CA PRO A 12 16.66 39.10 38.05
C PRO A 12 15.83 39.37 39.32
N ALA A 13 14.81 40.24 39.21
CA ALA A 13 13.63 40.30 40.09
C ALA A 13 12.48 41.10 39.44
N ASP A 14 11.25 40.78 39.86
CA ASP A 14 9.93 41.37 39.57
C ASP A 14 9.19 40.85 38.31
N LEU A 15 8.25 39.90 38.40
CA LEU A 15 6.91 39.86 39.04
C LEU A 15 5.78 40.55 38.26
N GLN A 16 4.75 39.73 38.01
CA GLN A 16 3.31 40.01 37.94
C GLN A 16 2.66 40.40 36.60
N CYS A 17 1.93 39.42 36.05
CA CYS A 17 0.62 39.63 35.43
C CYS A 17 -0.49 39.57 36.52
N PRO A 18 -1.45 40.51 36.54
CA PRO A 18 -2.83 40.29 36.97
C PRO A 18 -3.72 40.08 35.72
N GLY A 19 -4.78 39.27 35.67
CA GLY A 19 -5.82 38.94 36.66
C GLY A 19 -7.19 39.35 36.09
N SER A 20 -7.94 38.41 35.49
CA SER A 20 -9.29 37.92 35.91
C SER A 20 -10.48 38.83 35.52
N VAL A 21 -11.66 38.31 35.12
CA VAL A 21 -12.82 38.01 36.00
C VAL A 21 -14.02 37.51 35.13
N VAL A 22 -14.49 36.25 35.31
CA VAL A 22 -15.88 35.81 35.73
C VAL A 22 -16.72 35.21 34.59
N SER A 23 -17.50 34.12 34.71
CA SER A 23 -17.78 33.17 35.81
C SER A 23 -18.29 31.83 35.26
N ARG A 24 -18.14 30.78 36.09
CA ARG A 24 -18.88 29.51 36.03
C ARG A 24 -20.16 29.61 36.86
N SER A 25 -21.20 28.88 36.48
CA SER A 25 -22.14 28.28 37.43
C SER A 25 -22.10 26.74 37.30
N ARG A 26 -22.39 26.08 38.41
CA ARG A 26 -22.13 24.67 38.75
C ARG A 26 -23.40 23.81 38.69
N GLY A 27 -23.21 22.49 38.62
CA GLY A 27 -24.10 21.46 39.18
C GLY A 27 -23.85 20.09 38.50
N THR A 28 -23.05 19.17 39.07
CA THR A 28 -23.47 18.00 39.91
C THR A 28 -24.56 17.14 39.26
N SER A 29 -24.60 15.80 39.24
CA SER A 29 -23.78 14.67 39.68
C SER A 29 -24.62 13.39 39.38
N LEU A 30 -23.99 12.26 39.01
CA LEU A 30 -24.41 10.84 39.22
C LEU A 30 -25.87 10.38 38.96
N MET A 31 -26.09 9.39 38.07
CA MET A 31 -26.57 8.03 38.41
C MET A 31 -26.88 7.13 37.20
N LYS A 32 -26.93 5.83 37.52
CA LYS A 32 -27.03 4.59 36.74
C LYS A 32 -28.46 4.22 36.26
N THR A 33 -28.51 3.47 35.15
CA THR A 33 -29.42 2.36 34.72
C THR A 33 -30.96 2.52 34.69
N ALA A 34 -31.57 2.13 33.54
CA ALA A 34 -32.83 1.34 33.33
C ALA A 34 -33.62 1.88 32.10
N LEU A 35 -33.74 1.12 30.99
CA LEU A 35 -34.74 0.09 30.66
C LEU A 35 -35.97 0.64 29.88
N SER A 36 -35.92 0.48 28.55
CA SER A 36 -36.94 -0.08 27.63
C SER A 36 -38.43 0.37 27.59
N VAL A 37 -38.93 0.35 26.34
CA VAL A 37 -40.22 -0.15 25.78
C VAL A 37 -41.34 0.82 25.27
N PHE A 38 -41.80 0.47 24.05
CA PHE A 38 -43.10 0.68 23.33
C PHE A 38 -43.31 1.96 22.49
N LEU A 39 -43.97 2.00 21.30
CA LEU A 39 -44.22 1.13 20.13
C LEU A 39 -45.19 1.89 19.18
N ALA A 40 -45.10 1.59 17.87
CA ALA A 40 -46.20 1.52 16.87
C ALA A 40 -46.66 2.75 16.03
N GLY A 41 -46.76 2.50 14.71
CA GLY A 41 -47.60 3.22 13.73
C GLY A 41 -46.99 3.34 12.31
N TRP A 42 -46.53 2.26 11.64
CA TRP A 42 -47.18 1.55 10.51
C TRP A 42 -47.76 2.38 9.34
N SER A 43 -47.21 2.18 8.12
CA SER A 43 -47.90 1.92 6.81
C SER A 43 -46.86 1.74 5.69
N LEU A 44 -46.48 0.50 5.35
CA LEU A 44 -46.79 -0.23 4.10
C LEU A 44 -46.51 0.51 2.77
N PHE A 45 -45.46 0.09 2.05
CA PHE A 45 -45.50 -0.08 0.60
C PHE A 45 -44.69 -1.33 0.19
N LEU A 46 -45.37 -2.26 -0.46
CA LEU A 46 -44.83 -3.43 -1.13
C LEU A 46 -44.01 -3.01 -2.35
N VAL A 47 -42.72 -3.38 -2.39
CA VAL A 47 -41.94 -3.48 -3.63
C VAL A 47 -41.22 -4.81 -3.61
N LEU A 48 -41.47 -5.61 -4.65
CA LEU A 48 -40.82 -6.89 -4.94
C LEU A 48 -39.31 -6.69 -5.15
N PRO A 49 -38.43 -7.53 -4.58
CA PRO A 49 -37.01 -7.47 -4.90
C PRO A 49 -36.73 -8.21 -6.21
N ALA A 50 -36.09 -7.50 -7.15
CA ALA A 50 -35.30 -8.10 -8.22
C ALA A 50 -34.09 -8.85 -7.60
N PRO A 51 -33.53 -9.87 -8.27
CA PRO A 51 -32.62 -10.83 -7.64
C PRO A 51 -31.29 -10.15 -7.28
N ALA A 52 -31.03 -10.04 -5.98
CA ALA A 52 -29.70 -9.74 -5.49
C ALA A 52 -28.76 -10.88 -5.93
N ALA A 53 -27.65 -10.51 -6.57
CA ALA A 53 -26.52 -11.41 -6.71
C ALA A 53 -26.17 -11.93 -5.30
N ALA A 54 -26.24 -13.24 -5.13
CA ALA A 54 -26.07 -13.89 -3.84
C ALA A 54 -24.69 -13.53 -3.26
N GLN A 55 -24.70 -12.76 -2.16
CA GLN A 55 -23.63 -12.91 -1.18
C GLN A 55 -23.61 -14.38 -0.75
N PRO A 56 -22.43 -15.02 -0.65
CA PRO A 56 -22.35 -16.36 -0.06
C PRO A 56 -23.04 -16.30 1.32
N PRO A 57 -23.96 -17.23 1.61
CA PRO A 57 -24.73 -17.20 2.84
C PRO A 57 -23.75 -17.23 4.03
N ALA A 58 -23.96 -16.33 5.00
CA ALA A 58 -23.35 -16.49 6.30
C ALA A 58 -23.72 -17.88 6.83
N ALA A 59 -22.71 -18.62 7.29
CA ALA A 59 -22.85 -19.92 7.92
C ALA A 59 -24.01 -19.90 8.93
N PRO A 60 -24.95 -20.87 8.91
CA PRO A 60 -25.93 -20.96 9.99
C PRO A 60 -25.15 -21.18 11.30
N ALA A 61 -25.46 -20.40 12.33
CA ALA A 61 -24.67 -20.26 13.57
C ALA A 61 -24.17 -21.56 14.23
N GLY A 62 -24.82 -22.71 13.97
CA GLY A 62 -24.44 -24.01 14.56
C GLY A 62 -23.12 -24.63 14.08
N GLU A 63 -22.76 -24.59 12.79
CA GLU A 63 -21.56 -25.31 12.30
C GLU A 63 -20.25 -24.59 12.62
N SER A 64 -20.23 -23.26 12.46
CA SER A 64 -19.10 -22.41 12.85
C SER A 64 -18.81 -22.55 14.35
N GLU A 65 -19.84 -22.52 15.21
CA GLU A 65 -19.68 -22.71 16.65
C GLU A 65 -19.18 -24.13 17.00
N ARG A 66 -19.65 -25.16 16.29
CA ARG A 66 -19.12 -26.54 16.43
C ARG A 66 -17.64 -26.62 16.05
N LEU A 67 -17.24 -25.96 14.97
CA LEU A 67 -15.84 -25.92 14.53
C LEU A 67 -14.94 -25.22 15.53
N HIS A 68 -15.33 -24.04 16.01
CA HIS A 68 -14.53 -23.30 16.98
C HIS A 68 -14.40 -24.06 18.31
N ARG A 69 -15.48 -24.70 18.78
CA ARG A 69 -15.40 -25.61 19.94
C ARG A 69 -14.44 -26.78 19.72
N LEU A 70 -14.42 -27.36 18.52
CA LEU A 70 -13.44 -28.40 18.17
C LEU A 70 -12.01 -27.86 18.23
N PHE A 71 -11.75 -26.67 17.69
CA PHE A 71 -10.43 -26.04 17.75
C PHE A 71 -9.98 -25.79 19.19
N ASP A 72 -10.85 -25.26 20.05
CA ASP A 72 -10.56 -25.02 21.45
C ASP A 72 -10.27 -26.34 22.19
N THR A 73 -11.14 -27.35 22.01
CA THR A 73 -10.99 -28.65 22.68
C THR A 73 -9.72 -29.38 22.22
N TYR A 74 -9.41 -29.31 20.92
CA TYR A 74 -8.18 -29.87 20.35
C TYR A 74 -6.95 -29.15 20.93
N TRP A 75 -6.98 -27.82 20.99
CA TRP A 75 -5.89 -27.02 21.52
C TRP A 75 -5.64 -27.27 23.01
N GLU A 76 -6.69 -27.23 23.83
CA GLU A 76 -6.62 -27.57 25.26
C GLU A 76 -6.10 -28.98 25.50
N SER A 77 -6.56 -29.95 24.70
CA SER A 77 -6.09 -31.33 24.77
C SER A 77 -4.62 -31.43 24.38
N LYS A 78 -4.17 -30.71 23.35
CA LYS A 78 -2.76 -30.64 22.98
C LYS A 78 -1.90 -30.10 24.11
N LEU A 79 -2.30 -28.99 24.74
CA LEU A 79 -1.56 -28.38 25.85
C LEU A 79 -1.51 -29.28 27.10
N ARG A 80 -2.63 -29.95 27.40
CA ARG A 80 -2.72 -30.92 28.51
C ARG A 80 -1.85 -32.15 28.28
N GLU A 81 -1.87 -32.70 27.08
CA GLU A 81 -1.16 -33.95 26.74
C GLU A 81 0.32 -33.71 26.37
N THR A 82 0.72 -32.46 26.13
CA THR A 82 2.12 -32.06 25.94
C THR A 82 2.50 -30.83 26.80
N PRO A 83 2.59 -30.98 28.13
CA PRO A 83 2.84 -29.88 29.07
C PRO A 83 4.14 -29.10 28.83
N GLU A 84 5.17 -29.76 28.29
CA GLU A 84 6.45 -29.15 27.94
C GLU A 84 6.27 -28.14 26.80
N PHE A 85 5.46 -28.50 25.79
CA PHE A 85 5.08 -27.59 24.71
C PHE A 85 4.30 -26.38 25.22
N ALA A 86 3.35 -26.59 26.15
CA ALA A 86 2.64 -25.50 26.81
C ALA A 86 3.61 -24.54 27.53
N THR A 87 4.61 -25.07 28.23
CA THR A 87 5.68 -24.25 28.83
C THR A 87 6.45 -23.45 27.78
N TYR A 88 6.86 -24.07 26.67
CA TYR A 88 7.66 -23.41 25.63
C TYR A 88 6.96 -22.22 24.99
N ILE A 89 5.65 -22.31 24.76
CA ILE A 89 4.88 -21.21 24.17
C ILE A 89 4.37 -20.18 25.19
N GLY A 90 4.63 -20.41 26.49
CA GLY A 90 4.23 -19.51 27.58
C GLY A 90 2.78 -19.68 28.03
N PHE A 91 2.18 -20.86 27.85
CA PHE A 91 0.81 -21.14 28.29
C PHE A 91 0.78 -21.58 29.77
N PRO A 92 0.03 -20.90 30.65
CA PRO A 92 0.04 -21.17 32.09
C PRO A 92 -0.69 -22.46 32.47
N GLY A 93 -0.43 -23.00 33.67
CA GLY A 93 -1.20 -24.12 34.26
C GLY A 93 -0.73 -25.54 33.91
N HIS A 94 0.41 -25.67 33.21
CA HIS A 94 0.97 -26.97 32.80
C HIS A 94 2.45 -27.15 33.19
N ASN A 95 3.05 -26.20 33.90
CA ASN A 95 4.48 -26.14 34.16
C ASN A 95 4.99 -27.18 35.19
N ASP A 96 4.09 -27.89 35.86
CA ASP A 96 4.36 -28.79 36.99
C ASP A 96 4.46 -30.28 36.63
N ARG A 97 4.19 -30.64 35.37
CA ARG A 97 4.06 -32.02 34.90
C ARG A 97 4.84 -32.30 33.61
N TRP A 98 5.04 -33.58 33.33
CA TRP A 98 5.62 -34.12 32.10
C TRP A 98 4.54 -34.84 31.27
N SER A 99 4.80 -35.00 29.97
CA SER A 99 4.03 -35.87 29.09
C SER A 99 4.00 -37.31 29.64
N ASP A 100 2.83 -37.95 29.62
CA ASP A 100 2.65 -39.33 30.08
C ASP A 100 3.00 -40.33 28.97
N PHE A 101 4.17 -40.95 29.07
CA PHE A 101 4.67 -41.97 28.13
C PHE A 101 4.28 -43.40 28.52
N SER A 102 3.42 -43.59 29.53
CA SER A 102 2.84 -44.91 29.82
C SER A 102 1.95 -45.41 28.67
N PRO A 103 1.68 -46.74 28.60
CA PRO A 103 0.72 -47.27 27.64
C PRO A 103 -0.65 -46.59 27.69
N ALA A 104 -1.12 -46.24 28.89
CA ALA A 104 -2.37 -45.52 29.07
C ALA A 104 -2.30 -44.10 28.51
N GLY A 105 -1.21 -43.37 28.73
CA GLY A 105 -1.01 -42.03 28.17
C GLY A 105 -0.98 -42.02 26.64
N ILE A 106 -0.26 -42.98 26.05
CA ILE A 106 -0.19 -43.12 24.59
C ILE A 106 -1.57 -43.43 24.01
N GLU A 107 -2.31 -44.39 24.57
CA GLU A 107 -3.63 -44.74 24.05
C GLU A 107 -4.67 -43.62 24.25
N ARG A 108 -4.60 -42.87 25.35
CA ARG A 108 -5.42 -41.66 25.53
C ARG A 108 -5.19 -40.65 24.42
N ARG A 109 -3.93 -40.34 24.08
CA ARG A 109 -3.61 -39.43 22.96
C ARG A 109 -4.11 -39.95 21.61
N ARG A 110 -3.98 -41.26 21.36
CA ARG A 110 -4.50 -41.90 20.15
C ARG A 110 -6.02 -41.82 20.06
N THR A 111 -6.71 -42.04 21.18
CA THR A 111 -8.16 -41.93 21.30
C THR A 111 -8.63 -40.50 21.04
N LEU A 112 -8.00 -39.51 21.70
CA LEU A 112 -8.29 -38.09 21.47
C LEU A 112 -8.13 -37.69 20.00
N ALA A 113 -7.06 -38.13 19.32
CA ALA A 113 -6.88 -37.85 17.91
C ALA A 113 -8.02 -38.43 17.04
N ARG A 114 -8.46 -39.67 17.31
CA ARG A 114 -9.60 -40.29 16.62
C ARG A 114 -10.91 -39.57 16.90
N GLU A 115 -11.14 -39.15 18.14
CA GLU A 115 -12.35 -38.40 18.54
C GLU A 115 -12.40 -37.01 17.90
N HIS A 116 -11.27 -36.29 17.87
CA HIS A 116 -11.15 -35.02 17.18
C HIS A 116 -11.36 -35.20 15.67
N LEU A 117 -10.79 -36.24 15.05
CA LEU A 117 -11.01 -36.48 13.61
C LEU A 117 -12.47 -36.80 13.32
N LYS A 118 -13.09 -37.67 14.13
CA LYS A 118 -14.53 -37.99 14.00
C LYS A 118 -15.39 -36.73 14.12
N THR A 119 -15.07 -35.85 15.08
CA THR A 119 -15.77 -34.57 15.26
C THR A 119 -15.55 -33.66 14.06
N ALA A 120 -14.31 -33.55 13.57
CA ALA A 120 -13.96 -32.78 12.39
C ALA A 120 -14.73 -33.28 11.15
N GLN A 121 -14.78 -34.59 10.91
CA GLN A 121 -15.50 -35.21 9.80
C GLN A 121 -17.02 -35.01 9.87
N ALA A 122 -17.58 -34.87 11.07
CA ALA A 122 -19.01 -34.62 11.30
C ALA A 122 -19.43 -33.15 11.15
N ILE A 123 -18.48 -32.23 10.89
CA ILE A 123 -18.78 -30.81 10.59
C ILE A 123 -19.06 -30.69 9.10
N ASP A 124 -20.17 -30.03 8.77
CA ASP A 124 -20.58 -29.80 7.38
C ASP A 124 -19.77 -28.64 6.78
N ARG A 125 -18.76 -29.03 5.99
CA ARG A 125 -17.83 -28.12 5.33
C ARG A 125 -18.53 -27.07 4.46
N ALA A 126 -19.63 -27.40 3.80
CA ALA A 126 -20.33 -26.49 2.89
C ALA A 126 -21.05 -25.34 3.62
N ARG A 127 -21.23 -25.48 4.94
CA ARG A 127 -21.87 -24.49 5.81
C ARG A 127 -20.89 -23.60 6.55
N LEU A 128 -19.60 -23.66 6.21
CA LEU A 128 -18.53 -22.85 6.80
C LEU A 128 -18.08 -21.75 5.83
N SER A 129 -17.52 -20.67 6.36
CA SER A 129 -16.80 -19.66 5.56
C SER A 129 -15.55 -20.26 4.89
N ALA A 130 -15.02 -19.60 3.86
CA ALA A 130 -13.83 -20.08 3.15
C ALA A 130 -12.60 -20.25 4.07
N GLU A 131 -12.38 -19.31 5.00
CA GLU A 131 -11.29 -19.39 5.98
C GLU A 131 -11.48 -20.59 6.92
N GLU A 132 -12.69 -20.79 7.44
CA GLU A 132 -13.03 -21.92 8.31
C GLU A 132 -12.93 -23.28 7.60
N GLN A 133 -13.25 -23.33 6.30
CA GLN A 133 -13.06 -24.54 5.49
C GLN A 133 -11.59 -24.94 5.42
N VAL A 134 -10.70 -23.97 5.19
CA VAL A 134 -9.25 -24.20 5.16
C VAL A 134 -8.77 -24.71 6.52
N ASP A 135 -9.18 -24.07 7.61
CA ASP A 135 -8.75 -24.47 8.95
C ASP A 135 -9.28 -25.87 9.34
N LEU A 136 -10.50 -26.21 8.95
CA LEU A 136 -11.06 -27.55 9.12
C LEU A 136 -10.27 -28.59 8.32
N ASP A 137 -9.99 -28.32 7.05
CA ASP A 137 -9.28 -29.24 6.16
C ASP A 137 -7.84 -29.49 6.64
N LEU A 138 -7.17 -28.46 7.12
CA LEU A 138 -5.83 -28.58 7.71
C LEU A 138 -5.83 -29.41 9.00
N LEU A 139 -6.81 -29.20 9.89
CA LEU A 139 -6.94 -30.00 11.09
C LEU A 139 -7.23 -31.47 10.75
N ARG A 140 -8.13 -31.72 9.78
CA ARG A 140 -8.43 -33.08 9.29
C ARG A 140 -7.19 -33.76 8.76
N ARG A 141 -6.48 -33.14 7.82
CA ARG A 141 -5.24 -33.67 7.23
C ARG A 141 -4.19 -34.00 8.30
N ARG A 142 -4.03 -33.12 9.29
CA ARG A 142 -3.12 -33.34 10.40
C ARG A 142 -3.51 -34.56 11.22
N LEU A 143 -4.78 -34.68 11.60
CA LEU A 143 -5.28 -35.79 12.40
C LEU A 143 -5.24 -37.11 11.63
N GLU A 144 -5.56 -37.09 10.33
CA GLU A 144 -5.45 -38.25 9.43
C GLU A 144 -4.01 -38.74 9.33
N SER A 145 -3.05 -37.83 9.05
CA SER A 145 -1.63 -38.15 9.04
C SER A 145 -1.15 -38.68 10.39
N GLN A 146 -1.60 -38.08 11.50
CA GLN A 146 -1.27 -38.54 12.85
C GLN A 146 -1.79 -39.96 13.10
N ILE A 147 -3.04 -40.25 12.71
CA ILE A 147 -3.69 -41.56 12.91
C ILE A 147 -3.04 -42.64 12.04
N GLU A 148 -2.73 -42.32 10.78
CA GLU A 148 -1.95 -43.21 9.92
C GLU A 148 -0.60 -43.56 10.57
N GLY A 149 0.05 -42.55 11.16
CA GLY A 149 1.29 -42.70 11.90
C GLY A 149 1.24 -43.66 13.08
N PHE A 150 0.07 -43.94 13.67
CA PHE A 150 -0.05 -44.88 14.80
C PHE A 150 0.31 -46.32 14.44
N ARG A 151 0.35 -46.65 13.14
CA ARG A 151 0.87 -47.92 12.61
C ARG A 151 2.37 -48.08 12.90
N PHE A 152 3.12 -46.98 12.95
CA PHE A 152 4.56 -46.99 13.12
C PHE A 152 4.93 -46.68 14.57
N PRO A 153 5.67 -47.57 15.27
CA PRO A 153 5.93 -47.43 16.70
C PRO A 153 7.08 -46.45 16.99
N SER A 154 6.97 -45.20 16.52
CA SER A 154 8.00 -44.17 16.70
C SER A 154 8.30 -43.86 18.17
N GLU A 155 7.36 -44.13 19.08
CA GLU A 155 7.57 -43.94 20.51
C GLU A 155 8.64 -44.88 21.10
N GLN A 156 9.00 -45.95 20.38
CA GLN A 156 10.01 -46.92 20.79
C GLN A 156 11.45 -46.49 20.43
N THR A 157 11.61 -45.42 19.65
CA THR A 157 12.91 -44.89 19.18
C THR A 157 13.13 -43.43 19.59
N MET A 158 12.50 -42.98 20.68
CA MET A 158 12.48 -41.58 21.15
C MET A 158 13.83 -41.06 21.69
N LEU A 159 14.88 -41.88 21.68
CA LEU A 159 16.20 -41.51 22.19
C LEU A 159 17.24 -41.58 21.07
N THR A 160 17.86 -40.44 20.79
CA THR A 160 18.94 -40.29 19.80
C THR A 160 20.02 -39.34 20.33
N GLN A 161 21.09 -39.11 19.59
CA GLN A 161 22.12 -38.14 19.96
C GLN A 161 21.65 -36.68 19.93
N VAL A 162 20.52 -36.37 19.28
CA VAL A 162 19.98 -34.99 19.13
C VAL A 162 18.65 -34.78 19.84
N ASP A 163 17.98 -35.85 20.27
CA ASP A 163 16.63 -35.81 20.83
C ASP A 163 16.45 -36.81 22.00
N GLY A 164 15.49 -36.53 22.87
CA GLY A 164 15.11 -37.34 24.02
C GLY A 164 15.32 -36.66 25.37
N ILE A 165 15.00 -37.39 26.44
CA ILE A 165 14.90 -36.86 27.82
C ILE A 165 16.21 -36.26 28.38
N GLN A 166 17.37 -36.64 27.84
CA GLN A 166 18.68 -36.05 28.17
C GLN A 166 18.81 -34.60 27.68
N HIS A 167 18.05 -34.21 26.66
CA HIS A 167 17.98 -32.84 26.14
C HIS A 167 16.72 -32.11 26.61
N ASP A 168 15.56 -32.78 26.57
CA ASP A 168 14.27 -32.15 26.83
C ASP A 168 14.08 -31.73 28.28
N VAL A 169 14.52 -32.56 29.24
CA VAL A 169 14.38 -32.25 30.66
C VAL A 169 15.11 -30.96 31.06
N PRO A 170 16.43 -30.82 30.81
CA PRO A 170 17.13 -29.58 31.15
C PRO A 170 16.59 -28.38 30.36
N ARG A 171 16.12 -28.58 29.11
CA ARG A 171 15.52 -27.51 28.30
C ARG A 171 14.19 -27.02 28.88
N ALA A 172 13.27 -27.92 29.21
CA ALA A 172 11.97 -27.55 29.79
C ALA A 172 12.12 -26.93 31.18
N LEU A 173 13.10 -27.40 31.97
CA LEU A 173 13.44 -26.78 33.25
C LEU A 173 14.04 -25.39 33.06
N ALA A 174 14.86 -25.13 32.04
CA ALA A 174 15.48 -23.82 31.81
C ALA A 174 14.48 -22.76 31.31
N THR A 175 13.58 -23.16 30.40
CA THR A 175 12.64 -22.28 29.68
C THR A 175 11.36 -21.95 30.44
N ALA A 176 11.07 -22.63 31.55
CA ALA A 176 9.90 -22.34 32.36
C ALA A 176 9.85 -20.87 32.86
N PRO A 177 8.69 -20.37 33.31
CA PRO A 177 8.57 -19.03 33.92
C PRO A 177 9.40 -18.88 35.22
N THR A 178 9.78 -17.64 35.57
CA THR A 178 10.57 -17.29 36.79
C THR A 178 9.99 -16.09 37.57
N ALA A 179 8.76 -15.69 37.27
CA ALA A 179 8.20 -14.43 37.73
C ALA A 179 7.85 -14.44 39.22
N ASN A 180 7.46 -15.58 39.78
CA ASN A 180 7.00 -15.71 41.16
C ASN A 180 7.41 -17.06 41.81
N THR A 181 7.18 -17.21 43.12
CA THR A 181 7.54 -18.43 43.87
C THR A 181 6.90 -19.69 43.26
N ARG A 182 5.64 -19.61 42.82
CA ARG A 182 4.91 -20.76 42.27
C ARG A 182 5.59 -21.34 41.02
N ASP A 183 6.17 -20.48 40.18
CA ASP A 183 6.88 -20.94 38.99
C ASP A 183 8.07 -21.87 39.32
N TYR A 184 8.76 -21.61 40.44
CA TYR A 184 9.84 -22.48 40.92
C TYR A 184 9.32 -23.75 41.60
N GLU A 185 8.13 -23.71 42.21
CA GLU A 185 7.46 -24.89 42.76
C GLU A 185 7.02 -25.85 41.66
N ASP A 186 6.53 -25.33 40.52
CA ASP A 186 6.20 -26.13 39.34
C ASP A 186 7.44 -26.83 38.77
N ARG A 187 8.58 -26.13 38.64
CA ARG A 187 9.86 -26.75 38.24
C ARG A 187 10.28 -27.84 39.21
N LEU A 188 10.09 -27.62 40.51
CA LEU A 188 10.43 -28.58 41.54
C LEU A 188 9.54 -29.83 41.47
N ALA A 189 8.25 -29.68 41.13
CA ALA A 189 7.34 -30.79 40.87
C ALA A 189 7.85 -31.64 39.69
N ARG A 190 8.24 -31.01 38.58
CA ARG A 190 8.89 -31.69 37.44
C ARG A 190 10.14 -32.45 37.84
N LEU A 191 11.02 -31.85 38.64
CA LEU A 191 12.23 -32.51 39.13
C LEU A 191 11.92 -33.74 40.00
N LYS A 192 10.88 -33.65 40.85
CA LYS A 192 10.41 -34.75 41.70
C LYS A 192 9.80 -35.91 40.89
N ALA A 193 9.21 -35.62 39.73
CA ALA A 193 8.53 -36.60 38.85
C ALA A 193 9.45 -37.33 37.85
N LEU A 194 10.74 -36.99 37.79
CA LEU A 194 11.68 -37.61 36.84
C LEU A 194 11.82 -39.15 36.92
N PRO A 195 11.72 -39.81 38.10
CA PRO A 195 11.77 -41.27 38.14
C PRO A 195 10.71 -41.94 37.25
N ASP A 196 9.47 -41.46 37.29
CA ASP A 196 8.37 -42.04 36.50
C ASP A 196 8.59 -41.79 35.00
N LEU A 197 9.03 -40.58 34.64
CA LEU A 197 9.34 -40.23 33.25
C LEU A 197 10.45 -41.13 32.67
N VAL A 198 11.53 -41.34 33.43
CA VAL A 198 12.64 -42.20 33.01
C VAL A 198 12.17 -43.65 32.87
N ASP A 199 11.39 -44.15 33.83
CA ASP A 199 10.91 -45.53 33.81
C ASP A 199 9.99 -45.81 32.63
N GLN A 200 9.11 -44.87 32.28
CA GLN A 200 8.27 -44.95 31.09
C GLN A 200 9.11 -44.97 29.80
N ASN A 201 10.16 -44.14 29.71
CA ASN A 201 11.07 -44.13 28.56
C ASN A 201 11.85 -45.45 28.43
N ILE A 202 12.39 -45.99 29.54
CA ILE A 202 13.06 -47.29 29.55
C ILE A 202 12.10 -48.39 29.06
N ALA A 203 10.85 -48.38 29.51
CA ALA A 203 9.85 -49.38 29.10
C ALA A 203 9.56 -49.33 27.59
N LEU A 204 9.49 -48.12 26.99
CA LEU A 204 9.31 -47.96 25.54
C LEU A 204 10.54 -48.44 24.75
N LEU A 205 11.74 -48.08 25.21
CA LEU A 205 12.99 -48.53 24.59
C LEU A 205 13.15 -50.06 24.66
N GLU A 206 12.75 -50.69 25.77
CA GLU A 206 12.77 -52.14 25.94
C GLU A 206 11.76 -52.84 25.03
N LYS A 207 10.56 -52.26 24.87
CA LYS A 207 9.57 -52.74 23.89
C LYS A 207 10.12 -52.67 22.46
N GLY A 208 10.78 -51.57 22.10
CA GLY A 208 11.48 -51.42 20.83
C GLY A 208 12.56 -52.46 20.60
N ARG A 209 13.41 -52.67 21.61
CA ARG A 209 14.47 -53.69 21.60
C ARG A 209 13.91 -55.09 21.38
N ALA A 210 12.83 -55.46 22.07
CA ALA A 210 12.16 -56.75 21.89
C ALA A 210 11.53 -56.92 20.50
N ALA A 211 11.06 -55.83 19.87
CA ALA A 211 10.45 -55.84 18.55
C ALA A 211 11.44 -55.64 17.38
N GLY A 212 12.74 -55.46 17.66
CA GLY A 212 13.73 -55.10 16.65
C GLY A 212 13.61 -53.67 16.10
N VAL A 213 12.85 -52.81 16.80
CA VAL A 213 12.64 -51.40 16.45
C VAL A 213 13.41 -50.53 17.44
N THR A 214 14.72 -50.42 17.24
CA THR A 214 15.59 -49.54 18.04
C THR A 214 16.16 -48.43 17.19
N SER A 215 16.69 -47.38 17.83
CA SER A 215 17.67 -46.51 17.18
C SER A 215 18.90 -47.34 16.75
N PRO A 216 19.58 -47.03 15.63
CA PRO A 216 20.80 -47.73 15.25
C PRO A 216 21.91 -47.57 16.29
N ARG A 217 22.68 -48.65 16.51
CA ARG A 217 23.75 -48.70 17.51
C ARG A 217 24.78 -47.59 17.32
N SER A 218 25.17 -47.32 16.07
CA SER A 218 26.14 -46.29 15.70
C SER A 218 25.73 -44.88 16.15
N MET A 219 24.43 -44.62 16.35
CA MET A 219 23.91 -43.32 16.77
C MET A 219 23.85 -43.16 18.28
N MET A 220 23.77 -44.28 18.99
CA MET A 220 23.60 -44.27 20.44
C MET A 220 24.92 -44.13 21.20
N GLN A 221 26.07 -44.20 20.53
CA GLN A 221 27.39 -44.22 21.17
C GLN A 221 27.67 -42.98 22.04
N GLY A 222 27.23 -41.79 21.61
CA GLY A 222 27.43 -40.53 22.35
C GLY A 222 26.35 -40.22 23.40
N VAL A 223 25.23 -40.93 23.40
CA VAL A 223 24.09 -40.66 24.29
C VAL A 223 24.44 -40.89 25.78
N PRO A 224 25.18 -41.95 26.16
CA PRO A 224 25.63 -42.14 27.53
C PRO A 224 26.39 -40.93 28.11
N ASP A 225 27.27 -40.28 27.31
CA ASP A 225 28.00 -39.09 27.76
C ASP A 225 27.07 -37.90 28.00
N GLN A 226 26.06 -37.72 27.15
CA GLN A 226 25.04 -36.69 27.33
C GLN A 226 24.25 -36.89 28.64
N VAL A 227 23.94 -38.14 28.99
CA VAL A 227 23.30 -38.48 30.28
C VAL A 227 24.26 -38.27 31.45
N ARG A 228 25.54 -38.65 31.32
CA ARG A 228 26.57 -38.40 32.34
C ARG A 228 26.74 -36.91 32.63
N ALA A 229 26.62 -36.05 31.62
CA ALA A 229 26.70 -34.59 31.80
C ALA A 229 25.58 -34.01 32.70
N LEU A 230 24.50 -34.77 32.95
CA LEU A 230 23.47 -34.39 33.92
C LEU A 230 23.79 -34.84 35.36
N LEU A 231 24.76 -35.73 35.52
CA LEU A 231 25.15 -36.43 36.75
C LEU A 231 26.50 -35.93 37.27
N THR A 232 26.58 -34.67 37.67
CA THR A 232 27.81 -34.04 38.15
C THR A 232 28.13 -34.40 39.62
N ASP A 233 29.41 -34.39 39.98
CA ASP A 233 29.87 -34.65 41.36
C ASP A 233 29.38 -33.59 42.35
N ASP A 234 29.48 -32.30 41.97
CA ASP A 234 28.75 -31.21 42.62
C ASP A 234 27.36 -31.10 41.98
N PRO A 235 26.26 -31.38 42.71
CA PRO A 235 24.90 -31.24 42.19
C PRO A 235 24.61 -29.88 41.55
N TRP A 236 25.19 -28.80 42.08
CA TRP A 236 24.93 -27.44 41.60
C TRP A 236 25.56 -27.13 40.25
N GLN A 237 26.45 -27.99 39.74
CA GLN A 237 26.94 -27.92 38.36
C GLN A 237 26.02 -28.64 37.37
N SER A 238 25.04 -29.43 37.84
CA SER A 238 24.10 -30.10 36.96
C SER A 238 23.21 -29.07 36.25
N PRO A 239 23.00 -29.20 34.92
CA PRO A 239 22.03 -28.39 34.19
C PRO A 239 20.62 -28.42 34.79
N LEU A 240 20.26 -29.51 35.49
CA LEU A 240 18.95 -29.68 36.14
C LEU A 240 18.71 -28.70 37.29
N LEU A 241 19.79 -28.23 37.95
CA LEU A 241 19.70 -27.29 39.08
C LEU A 241 20.03 -25.85 38.71
N THR A 242 20.37 -25.57 37.45
CA THR A 242 20.70 -24.21 36.97
C THR A 242 19.60 -23.19 37.32
N PRO A 243 18.30 -23.47 37.11
CA PRO A 243 17.23 -22.56 37.52
C PRO A 243 17.22 -22.19 39.01
N PHE A 244 17.53 -23.15 39.89
CA PHE A 244 17.51 -22.96 41.34
C PHE A 244 18.78 -22.31 41.87
N ARG A 245 19.89 -22.42 41.13
CA ARG A 245 21.10 -21.62 41.37
C ARG A 245 20.86 -20.14 41.02
N GLN A 246 20.08 -19.89 39.96
CA GLN A 246 19.79 -18.56 39.42
C GLN A 246 18.35 -18.11 39.75
N ILE A 247 17.90 -18.31 41.00
CA ILE A 247 16.59 -17.81 41.43
C ILE A 247 16.56 -16.28 41.30
N SER A 248 15.47 -15.76 40.71
CA SER A 248 15.25 -14.34 40.54
C SER A 248 15.32 -13.60 41.88
N PRO A 249 15.98 -12.42 41.95
CA PRO A 249 16.06 -11.64 43.18
C PRO A 249 14.68 -11.16 43.67
N ASN A 250 13.65 -11.17 42.81
CA ASN A 250 12.28 -10.79 43.16
C ASN A 250 11.54 -11.83 44.02
N ILE A 251 12.11 -13.02 44.20
CA ILE A 251 11.52 -14.08 45.04
C ILE A 251 11.90 -13.83 46.51
N PRO A 252 10.95 -13.94 47.47
CA PRO A 252 11.25 -13.78 48.90
C PRO A 252 12.43 -14.64 49.36
N VAL A 253 13.35 -14.09 50.16
CA VAL A 253 14.60 -14.75 50.56
C VAL A 253 14.36 -16.10 51.25
N ASP A 254 13.31 -16.20 52.06
CA ASP A 254 12.91 -17.45 52.74
C ASP A 254 12.48 -18.51 51.72
N ASP A 255 11.72 -18.12 50.69
CA ASP A 255 11.35 -19.00 49.58
C ASP A 255 12.57 -19.41 48.78
N GLN A 256 13.50 -18.49 48.46
CA GLN A 256 14.72 -18.86 47.74
C GLN A 256 15.53 -19.93 48.50
N THR A 257 15.66 -19.76 49.81
CA THR A 257 16.40 -20.69 50.68
C THR A 257 15.70 -22.05 50.73
N ARG A 258 14.37 -22.06 50.93
CA ARG A 258 13.56 -23.27 50.91
C ARG A 258 13.65 -24.00 49.57
N LEU A 259 13.47 -23.28 48.45
CA LEU A 259 13.48 -23.83 47.10
C LEU A 259 14.84 -24.44 46.73
N ARG A 260 15.96 -23.79 47.08
CA ARG A 260 17.31 -24.35 46.86
C ARG A 260 17.50 -25.67 47.61
N ARG A 261 17.11 -25.70 48.89
CA ARG A 261 17.20 -26.91 49.73
C ARG A 261 16.32 -28.04 49.19
N GLU A 262 15.08 -27.75 48.80
CA GLU A 262 14.17 -28.75 48.25
C GLU A 262 14.61 -29.26 46.88
N ALA A 263 15.13 -28.37 46.01
CA ALA A 263 15.66 -28.75 44.70
C ALA A 263 16.86 -29.67 44.83
N LEU A 264 17.81 -29.36 45.73
CA LEU A 264 18.95 -30.23 46.01
C LEU A 264 18.50 -31.60 46.50
N ARG A 265 17.56 -31.65 47.45
CA ARG A 265 16.98 -32.92 47.94
C ARG A 265 16.29 -33.71 46.82
N ALA A 266 15.53 -33.05 45.95
CA ALA A 266 14.87 -33.68 44.83
C ALA A 266 15.88 -34.21 43.80
N TYR A 267 16.97 -33.49 43.54
CA TYR A 267 18.05 -33.97 42.69
C TYR A 267 18.68 -35.25 43.25
N ASP A 268 19.13 -35.22 44.52
CA ASP A 268 19.83 -36.34 45.15
C ASP A 268 18.97 -37.59 45.30
N LYS A 269 17.69 -37.41 45.67
CA LYS A 269 16.80 -38.53 46.00
C LYS A 269 15.94 -39.02 44.83
N LYS A 270 15.81 -38.25 43.75
CA LYS A 270 14.91 -38.57 42.63
C LYS A 270 15.61 -38.43 41.28
N ALA A 271 16.05 -37.23 40.90
CA ALA A 271 16.54 -36.96 39.55
C ALA A 271 17.83 -37.72 39.19
N ALA A 272 18.88 -37.61 40.03
CA ALA A 272 20.16 -38.26 39.76
C ALA A 272 20.07 -39.80 39.79
N PRO A 273 19.38 -40.43 40.76
CA PRO A 273 19.11 -41.88 40.70
C PRO A 273 18.38 -42.32 39.43
N ALA A 274 17.38 -41.56 38.97
CA ALA A 274 16.65 -41.87 37.75
C ALA A 274 17.56 -41.84 36.51
N PHE A 275 18.34 -40.76 36.32
CA PHE A 275 19.28 -40.69 35.19
C PHE A 275 20.43 -41.71 35.29
N ARG A 276 20.88 -42.11 36.48
CA ARG A 276 21.82 -43.24 36.64
C ARG A 276 21.21 -44.56 36.20
N LYS A 277 19.92 -44.80 36.51
CA LYS A 277 19.17 -45.97 36.04
C LYS A 277 19.10 -45.99 34.50
N LEU A 278 18.77 -44.84 33.88
CA LEU A 278 18.79 -44.71 32.43
C LEU A 278 20.18 -45.01 31.85
N LEU A 279 21.23 -44.38 32.39
CA LEU A 279 22.61 -44.58 31.94
C LEU A 279 23.01 -46.07 31.98
N SER A 280 22.72 -46.75 33.09
CA SER A 280 23.02 -48.17 33.25
C SER A 280 22.27 -49.04 32.24
N TYR A 281 20.98 -48.78 32.02
CA TYR A 281 20.17 -49.49 31.03
C TYR A 281 20.69 -49.26 29.60
N LEU A 282 21.05 -48.03 29.26
CA LEU A 282 21.59 -47.70 27.94
C LEU A 282 22.89 -48.45 27.66
N THR A 283 23.86 -48.40 28.58
CA THR A 283 25.17 -49.00 28.37
C THR A 283 25.15 -50.52 28.42
N SER A 284 24.32 -51.11 29.29
CA SER A 284 24.38 -52.54 29.60
C SER A 284 23.37 -53.37 28.82
N THR A 285 22.29 -52.77 28.32
CA THR A 285 21.16 -53.49 27.72
C THR A 285 20.74 -52.93 26.37
N TYR A 286 20.38 -51.65 26.30
CA TYR A 286 19.80 -51.08 25.07
C TYR A 286 20.82 -50.99 23.93
N ILE A 287 21.98 -50.37 24.14
CA ILE A 287 23.01 -50.19 23.09
C ILE A 287 23.55 -51.54 22.57
N PRO A 288 23.90 -52.51 23.44
CA PRO A 288 24.29 -53.85 22.98
C PRO A 288 23.19 -54.56 22.17
N GLY A 289 21.91 -54.32 22.51
CA GLY A 289 20.76 -54.89 21.81
C GLY A 289 20.24 -54.06 20.63
N ALA A 290 20.84 -52.90 20.33
CA ALA A 290 20.40 -52.01 19.27
C ALA A 290 20.78 -52.56 17.88
N ARG A 291 19.92 -52.31 16.88
CA ARG A 291 20.13 -52.70 15.48
C ARG A 291 21.39 -52.07 14.88
N GLU A 292 22.04 -52.81 13.99
CA GLU A 292 23.21 -52.31 13.23
C GLU A 292 22.81 -51.53 11.98
N SER A 293 21.70 -51.90 11.35
CA SER A 293 21.20 -51.22 10.15
C SER A 293 20.94 -49.75 10.46
N ILE A 294 21.31 -48.86 9.54
CA ILE A 294 21.02 -47.42 9.65
C ILE A 294 19.69 -47.06 8.96
N SER A 295 19.25 -47.86 7.98
CA SER A 295 17.99 -47.59 7.28
C SER A 295 16.76 -47.91 8.12
N VAL A 296 15.75 -47.04 8.17
CA VAL A 296 14.43 -47.38 8.72
C VAL A 296 13.74 -48.48 7.90
N ALA A 297 14.04 -48.64 6.61
CA ALA A 297 13.48 -49.73 5.80
C ALA A 297 13.88 -51.13 6.30
N ALA A 298 14.88 -51.23 7.17
CA ALA A 298 15.32 -52.48 7.77
C ALA A 298 14.51 -52.89 9.02
N VAL A 299 13.58 -52.06 9.52
CA VAL A 299 12.66 -52.45 10.61
C VAL A 299 11.37 -53.04 10.03
N PRO A 300 10.55 -53.77 10.83
CA PRO A 300 9.24 -54.24 10.37
C PRO A 300 8.41 -53.11 9.77
N ASP A 301 7.87 -53.34 8.56
CA ASP A 301 7.08 -52.35 7.81
C ASP A 301 7.83 -51.05 7.46
N GLY A 302 9.16 -51.08 7.50
CA GLY A 302 10.04 -49.92 7.40
C GLY A 302 9.97 -49.15 6.08
N ALA A 303 9.72 -49.82 4.95
CA ALA A 303 9.57 -49.14 3.66
C ALA A 303 8.30 -48.27 3.62
N ALA A 304 7.18 -48.78 4.16
CA ALA A 304 5.96 -48.01 4.31
C ALA A 304 6.14 -46.88 5.33
N TRP A 305 6.89 -47.13 6.41
CA TRP A 305 7.24 -46.10 7.38
C TRP A 305 8.05 -44.98 6.72
N TYR A 306 9.07 -45.31 5.92
CA TYR A 306 9.86 -44.29 5.22
C TYR A 306 9.02 -43.47 4.24
N ALA A 307 8.18 -44.13 3.42
CA ALA A 307 7.28 -43.44 2.50
C ALA A 307 6.29 -42.51 3.23
N TYR A 308 5.73 -42.94 4.36
CA TYR A 308 4.90 -42.09 5.22
C TYR A 308 5.68 -40.91 5.80
N ALA A 309 6.89 -41.14 6.33
CA ALA A 309 7.71 -40.09 6.93
C ALA A 309 8.11 -39.03 5.89
N LEU A 310 8.50 -39.47 4.69
CA LEU A 310 8.82 -38.61 3.56
C LEU A 310 7.59 -37.80 3.11
N ARG A 311 6.43 -38.43 2.91
CA ARG A 311 5.19 -37.73 2.53
C ARG A 311 4.76 -36.73 3.61
N LYS A 312 4.84 -37.09 4.89
CA LYS A 312 4.49 -36.21 6.00
C LYS A 312 5.40 -34.98 6.06
N ALA A 313 6.71 -35.16 5.93
CA ALA A 313 7.68 -34.07 6.03
C ALA A 313 7.65 -33.16 4.80
N THR A 314 7.52 -33.75 3.60
CA THR A 314 7.54 -33.01 2.33
C THR A 314 6.18 -32.43 1.96
N THR A 315 5.09 -33.01 2.48
CA THR A 315 3.70 -32.73 2.07
C THR A 315 3.42 -33.03 0.59
N THR A 316 4.24 -33.89 -0.03
CA THR A 316 4.12 -34.29 -1.44
C THR A 316 3.88 -35.79 -1.56
N ASP A 317 3.26 -36.22 -2.66
CA ASP A 317 3.12 -37.64 -3.01
C ASP A 317 4.32 -38.19 -3.80
N LEU A 318 5.48 -37.51 -3.75
CA LEU A 318 6.68 -37.97 -4.43
C LEU A 318 7.19 -39.28 -3.81
N THR A 319 7.52 -40.21 -4.68
CA THR A 319 8.21 -41.45 -4.29
C THR A 319 9.65 -41.18 -3.87
N PRO A 320 10.27 -42.02 -3.01
CA PRO A 320 11.69 -41.94 -2.70
C PRO A 320 12.59 -41.84 -3.93
N GLU A 321 12.24 -42.56 -5.00
CA GLU A 321 12.98 -42.58 -6.26
C GLU A 321 12.94 -41.22 -6.96
N GLN A 322 11.76 -40.59 -7.07
CA GLN A 322 11.60 -39.25 -7.65
C GLN A 322 12.33 -38.18 -6.83
N VAL A 323 12.31 -38.29 -5.50
CA VAL A 323 13.07 -37.39 -4.61
C VAL A 323 14.57 -37.55 -4.83
N HIS A 324 15.06 -38.79 -4.96
CA HIS A 324 16.46 -39.07 -5.25
C HIS A 324 16.91 -38.46 -6.58
N GLU A 325 16.12 -38.65 -7.64
CA GLU A 325 16.38 -38.11 -8.98
C GLU A 325 16.40 -36.58 -9.00
N THR A 326 15.46 -35.95 -8.29
CA THR A 326 15.44 -34.49 -8.10
C THR A 326 16.72 -34.02 -7.40
N GLY A 327 17.15 -34.72 -6.35
CA GLY A 327 18.41 -34.44 -5.66
C GLY A 327 19.62 -34.51 -6.59
N LEU A 328 19.72 -35.55 -7.42
CA LEU A 328 20.82 -35.70 -8.39
C LEU A 328 20.82 -34.57 -9.43
N SER A 329 19.65 -34.15 -9.90
CA SER A 329 19.51 -33.03 -10.84
C SER A 329 19.97 -31.71 -10.21
N GLU A 330 19.54 -31.43 -8.98
CA GLU A 330 19.93 -30.20 -8.27
C GLU A 330 21.42 -30.17 -7.92
N VAL A 331 22.00 -31.29 -7.50
CA VAL A 331 23.46 -31.41 -7.29
C VAL A 331 24.21 -31.07 -8.58
N LYS A 332 23.75 -31.58 -9.73
CA LYS A 332 24.39 -31.27 -11.01
C LYS A 332 24.29 -29.78 -11.35
N ARG A 333 23.11 -29.17 -11.22
CA ARG A 333 22.90 -27.73 -11.49
C ARG A 333 23.80 -26.88 -10.59
N LEU A 334 23.79 -27.16 -9.29
CA LEU A 334 24.54 -26.38 -8.31
C LEU A 334 26.05 -26.52 -8.48
N ARG A 335 26.55 -27.70 -8.90
CA ARG A 335 27.97 -27.85 -9.27
C ARG A 335 28.37 -26.85 -10.35
N THR A 336 27.57 -26.75 -11.41
CA THR A 336 27.82 -25.82 -12.52
C THR A 336 27.79 -24.37 -12.05
N ASP A 337 26.88 -24.00 -11.15
CA ASP A 337 26.82 -22.63 -10.64
C ASP A 337 28.00 -22.31 -9.70
N MET A 338 28.41 -23.27 -8.87
CA MET A 338 29.60 -23.13 -8.02
C MET A 338 30.88 -22.98 -8.87
N GLU A 339 31.04 -23.74 -9.96
CA GLU A 339 32.18 -23.62 -10.87
C GLU A 339 32.27 -22.23 -11.53
N LYS A 340 31.14 -21.63 -11.90
CA LYS A 340 31.10 -20.25 -12.40
C LYS A 340 31.60 -19.26 -11.35
N VAL A 341 31.11 -19.37 -10.12
CA VAL A 341 31.53 -18.46 -9.03
C VAL A 341 33.01 -18.63 -8.67
N ILE A 342 33.55 -19.85 -8.76
CA ILE A 342 34.99 -20.09 -8.64
C ILE A 342 35.75 -19.32 -9.72
N ALA A 343 35.31 -19.40 -10.98
CA ALA A 343 35.93 -18.66 -12.08
C ALA A 343 35.85 -17.14 -11.87
N ASP A 344 34.71 -16.62 -11.43
CA ASP A 344 34.48 -15.20 -11.14
C ASP A 344 35.35 -14.68 -9.97
N SER A 345 35.73 -15.56 -9.04
CA SER A 345 36.67 -15.21 -7.95
C SER A 345 38.11 -14.98 -8.42
N GLY A 346 38.43 -15.36 -9.66
CA GLY A 346 39.77 -15.32 -10.25
C GLY A 346 40.71 -16.46 -9.78
N PHE A 347 40.23 -17.39 -8.95
CA PHE A 347 41.03 -18.51 -8.47
C PHE A 347 41.41 -19.47 -9.62
N GLN A 348 42.68 -19.88 -9.63
CA GLN A 348 43.21 -20.84 -10.60
C GLN A 348 43.42 -22.18 -9.91
N GLY A 349 42.70 -23.22 -10.34
CA GLY A 349 42.81 -24.56 -9.80
C GLY A 349 41.51 -25.35 -9.90
N SER A 350 41.53 -26.58 -9.41
CA SER A 350 40.37 -27.46 -9.32
C SER A 350 39.41 -27.04 -8.21
N PHE A 351 38.17 -27.54 -8.27
CA PHE A 351 37.18 -27.37 -7.19
C PHE A 351 37.72 -27.83 -5.82
N ALA A 352 38.43 -28.95 -5.78
CA ALA A 352 39.02 -29.47 -4.55
C ALA A 352 40.10 -28.55 -3.99
N GLU A 353 40.93 -27.95 -4.85
CA GLU A 353 41.93 -26.95 -4.44
C GLU A 353 41.27 -25.66 -3.96
N PHE A 354 40.17 -25.22 -4.57
CA PHE A 354 39.39 -24.08 -4.11
C PHE A 354 38.78 -24.31 -2.72
N VAL A 355 38.14 -25.46 -2.50
CA VAL A 355 37.60 -25.82 -1.18
C VAL A 355 38.71 -25.92 -0.13
N LYS A 356 39.87 -26.48 -0.49
CA LYS A 356 41.03 -26.50 0.41
C LYS A 356 41.48 -25.09 0.76
N PHE A 357 41.58 -24.20 -0.22
CA PHE A 357 41.92 -22.80 -0.02
C PHE A 357 40.96 -22.11 0.96
N LEU A 358 39.64 -22.25 0.75
CA LEU A 358 38.60 -21.71 1.64
C LEU A 358 38.72 -22.19 3.10
N HIS A 359 39.22 -23.42 3.30
CA HIS A 359 39.40 -24.00 4.63
C HIS A 359 40.72 -23.63 5.32
N THR A 360 41.71 -23.14 4.57
CA THR A 360 43.07 -22.91 5.11
C THR A 360 43.47 -21.44 5.19
N ASP A 361 42.89 -20.56 4.37
CA ASP A 361 43.29 -19.16 4.37
C ASP A 361 42.78 -18.43 5.65
N PRO A 362 43.66 -17.85 6.47
CA PRO A 362 43.29 -17.20 7.72
C PRO A 362 42.25 -16.08 7.58
N ARG A 363 42.14 -15.43 6.40
CA ARG A 363 41.21 -14.31 6.18
C ARG A 363 39.75 -14.70 6.41
N PHE A 364 39.42 -15.98 6.21
CA PHE A 364 38.07 -16.50 6.29
C PHE A 364 37.62 -16.86 7.70
N PHE A 365 38.46 -16.71 8.72
CA PHE A 365 38.11 -17.14 10.08
C PHE A 365 38.17 -15.98 11.06
N TYR A 366 37.44 -16.14 12.16
CA TYR A 366 37.64 -15.35 13.37
C TYR A 366 38.49 -16.17 14.35
N ASP A 367 39.21 -15.47 15.23
CA ASP A 367 40.01 -16.11 16.27
C ASP A 367 39.32 -16.07 17.65
N LYS A 368 38.24 -15.29 17.79
CA LYS A 368 37.43 -15.19 19.03
C LYS A 368 35.96 -15.46 18.75
N ALA A 369 35.31 -16.13 19.70
CA ALA A 369 33.88 -16.45 19.63
C ALA A 369 32.99 -15.20 19.60
N GLU A 370 33.33 -14.15 20.34
CA GLU A 370 32.53 -12.93 20.37
C GLU A 370 32.60 -12.19 19.02
N ASP A 371 33.76 -12.18 18.34
CA ASP A 371 33.89 -11.55 17.03
C ASP A 371 33.01 -12.25 15.97
N LEU A 372 32.88 -13.58 16.06
CA LEU A 372 31.95 -14.35 15.23
C LEU A 372 30.49 -13.95 15.49
N LEU A 373 30.09 -13.86 16.76
CA LEU A 373 28.73 -13.45 17.15
C LEU A 373 28.42 -12.02 16.70
N GLU A 374 29.36 -11.11 16.85
CA GLU A 374 29.21 -9.73 16.41
C GLU A 374 29.09 -9.63 14.88
N GLY A 375 29.83 -10.45 14.14
CA GLY A 375 29.65 -10.58 12.69
C GLY A 375 28.22 -10.99 12.32
N TYR A 376 27.62 -11.96 13.02
CA TYR A 376 26.22 -12.35 12.81
C TYR A 376 25.24 -11.24 13.16
N ARG A 377 25.48 -10.48 14.25
CA ARG A 377 24.65 -9.33 14.62
C ARG A 377 24.71 -8.24 13.57
N ALA A 378 25.88 -7.93 13.04
CA ALA A 378 26.08 -6.92 11.99
C ALA A 378 25.36 -7.32 10.68
N ILE A 379 25.50 -8.58 10.26
CA ILE A 379 24.79 -9.13 9.09
C ILE A 379 23.27 -9.03 9.29
N SER A 380 22.79 -9.43 10.48
CA SER A 380 21.37 -9.40 10.83
C SER A 380 20.80 -7.98 10.81
N ALA A 381 21.49 -6.99 11.41
CA ALA A 381 21.06 -5.59 11.39
C ALA A 381 21.01 -5.01 9.97
N ARG A 382 21.97 -5.38 9.11
CA ARG A 382 21.95 -5.02 7.68
C ARG A 382 20.74 -5.65 6.99
N ALA A 383 20.43 -6.91 7.27
CA ALA A 383 19.27 -7.59 6.72
C ALA A 383 17.95 -6.94 7.17
N GLU A 384 17.81 -6.60 8.46
CA GLU A 384 16.64 -5.89 9.03
C GLU A 384 16.36 -4.57 8.29
N SER A 385 17.41 -3.79 7.99
CA SER A 385 17.27 -2.51 7.28
C SER A 385 16.68 -2.63 5.86
N ARG A 386 16.71 -3.84 5.28
CA ARG A 386 16.21 -4.13 3.93
C ARG A 386 14.85 -4.81 3.92
N LEU A 387 14.34 -5.27 5.06
CA LEU A 387 13.05 -5.96 5.12
C LEU A 387 11.89 -5.12 4.55
N PRO A 388 11.79 -3.79 4.79
CA PRO A 388 10.70 -2.99 4.23
C PRO A 388 10.65 -2.98 2.68
N SER A 389 11.77 -3.22 1.98
CA SER A 389 11.76 -3.32 0.52
C SER A 389 11.29 -4.68 0.00
N LEU A 390 11.24 -5.71 0.85
CA LEU A 390 10.91 -7.09 0.48
C LEU A 390 9.64 -7.63 1.14
N PHE A 391 9.11 -6.98 2.17
CA PHE A 391 7.95 -7.47 2.93
C PHE A 391 6.90 -6.37 3.15
N VAL A 392 5.63 -6.76 3.18
CA VAL A 392 4.51 -5.89 3.55
C VAL A 392 4.35 -5.87 5.07
N ALA A 393 4.25 -7.05 5.68
CA ALA A 393 4.17 -7.23 7.12
C ALA A 393 5.55 -7.57 7.71
N LEU A 394 5.86 -6.99 8.87
CA LEU A 394 7.04 -7.31 9.67
C LEU A 394 6.58 -7.72 11.08
N PRO A 395 7.21 -8.72 11.70
CA PRO A 395 6.84 -9.12 13.06
C PRO A 395 7.19 -8.03 14.07
N THR A 396 6.39 -7.94 15.13
CA THR A 396 6.66 -7.06 16.27
C THR A 396 7.60 -7.69 17.30
N LEU A 397 7.65 -9.03 17.35
CA LEU A 397 8.53 -9.77 18.24
C LEU A 397 10.00 -9.58 17.85
N ALA A 398 10.83 -9.12 18.78
CA ALA A 398 12.28 -8.98 18.55
C ALA A 398 13.01 -10.34 18.57
N PHE A 399 14.25 -10.36 18.07
CA PHE A 399 15.17 -11.49 18.23
C PHE A 399 16.55 -11.07 18.73
N ARG A 400 17.38 -12.06 19.06
CA ARG A 400 18.77 -11.89 19.48
C ARG A 400 19.65 -13.02 18.95
N VAL A 401 20.95 -12.74 18.85
CA VAL A 401 21.98 -13.73 18.47
C VAL A 401 22.75 -14.18 19.72
N ARG A 402 22.86 -15.49 19.96
CA ARG A 402 23.56 -16.08 21.11
C ARG A 402 24.41 -17.29 20.72
N ALA A 403 25.43 -17.61 21.52
CA ALA A 403 26.18 -18.85 21.37
C ALA A 403 25.33 -20.07 21.80
N ILE A 404 25.46 -21.18 21.07
CA ILE A 404 24.96 -22.49 21.52
C ILE A 404 25.62 -22.84 22.86
N PRO A 405 24.87 -23.35 23.86
CA PRO A 405 25.46 -23.80 25.12
C PRO A 405 26.53 -24.87 24.93
N GLU A 406 27.68 -24.71 25.59
CA GLU A 406 28.88 -25.54 25.42
C GLU A 406 28.59 -27.05 25.50
N ARG A 407 27.74 -27.47 26.44
CA ARG A 407 27.37 -28.88 26.67
C ARG A 407 26.78 -29.60 25.44
N ILE A 408 26.14 -28.87 24.52
CA ILE A 408 25.52 -29.45 23.31
C ILE A 408 26.23 -29.01 22.03
N ALA A 409 27.20 -28.11 22.12
CA ALA A 409 27.83 -27.47 20.96
C ALA A 409 28.56 -28.47 20.05
N ARG A 410 29.18 -29.52 20.62
CA ARG A 410 29.87 -30.59 19.85
C ARG A 410 28.92 -31.46 19.03
N SER A 411 27.69 -31.64 19.50
CA SER A 411 26.66 -32.48 18.87
C SER A 411 25.74 -31.71 17.91
N ARG A 412 25.95 -30.40 17.78
CA ARG A 412 25.18 -29.50 16.90
C ARG A 412 26.06 -29.06 15.74
N ALA A 413 25.45 -28.85 14.57
CA ALA A 413 26.17 -28.45 13.36
C ALA A 413 26.58 -26.96 13.41
N THR A 414 25.82 -26.07 12.78
CA THR A 414 26.24 -24.67 12.54
C THR A 414 25.43 -23.66 13.34
N ALA A 415 24.11 -23.74 13.31
CA ALA A 415 23.20 -22.87 14.05
C ALA A 415 21.83 -23.54 14.24
N TYR A 416 20.94 -22.88 14.98
CA TYR A 416 19.49 -23.14 14.97
C TYR A 416 18.72 -21.93 15.50
N TYR A 417 17.49 -21.75 15.02
CA TYR A 417 16.54 -20.79 15.54
C TYR A 417 15.67 -21.38 16.66
N GLU A 418 15.52 -20.65 17.75
CA GLU A 418 14.54 -20.92 18.81
C GLU A 418 13.43 -19.84 18.78
N PRO A 419 12.17 -20.23 18.54
CA PRO A 419 11.05 -19.29 18.56
C PRO A 419 10.90 -18.57 19.90
N GLY A 420 10.57 -17.28 19.82
CA GLY A 420 10.16 -16.50 20.98
C GLY A 420 8.68 -16.74 21.34
N SER A 421 8.18 -15.89 22.23
CA SER A 421 6.75 -15.84 22.57
C SER A 421 6.28 -14.41 22.72
N ALA A 422 5.42 -13.99 21.80
CA ALA A 422 4.78 -12.66 21.83
C ALA A 422 3.94 -12.43 23.09
N SER A 423 3.36 -13.49 23.69
CA SER A 423 2.53 -13.35 24.90
C SER A 423 3.35 -13.06 26.16
N THR A 424 4.60 -13.52 26.22
CA THR A 424 5.50 -13.29 27.36
C THR A 424 6.54 -12.22 27.10
N GLY A 425 6.66 -11.72 25.86
CA GLY A 425 7.72 -10.81 25.44
C GLY A 425 9.09 -11.48 25.31
N LEU A 426 9.16 -12.81 25.30
CA LEU A 426 10.41 -13.56 25.13
C LEU A 426 10.89 -13.43 23.67
N PRO A 427 12.05 -12.81 23.39
CA PRO A 427 12.52 -12.64 22.03
C PRO A 427 12.93 -13.99 21.41
N GLY A 428 12.76 -14.10 20.09
CA GLY A 428 13.36 -15.20 19.32
C GLY A 428 14.88 -15.22 19.48
N THR A 429 15.50 -16.39 19.38
CA THR A 429 16.97 -16.50 19.53
C THR A 429 17.57 -17.29 18.38
N CYS A 430 18.45 -16.65 17.62
CA CYS A 430 19.35 -17.34 16.69
C CYS A 430 20.57 -17.84 17.47
N PHE A 431 20.70 -19.15 17.60
CA PHE A 431 21.85 -19.76 18.27
C PHE A 431 22.94 -20.11 17.26
N ILE A 432 24.14 -19.57 17.46
CA ILE A 432 25.32 -19.78 16.61
C ILE A 432 26.31 -20.70 17.31
N ASN A 433 26.83 -21.69 16.60
CA ASN A 433 27.82 -22.60 17.17
C ASN A 433 29.21 -21.97 17.19
N THR A 434 29.69 -21.61 18.38
CA THR A 434 31.05 -21.06 18.58
C THR A 434 32.09 -22.14 18.90
N PHE A 435 31.71 -23.42 18.92
CA PHE A 435 32.65 -24.53 19.04
C PHE A 435 33.42 -24.72 17.73
N ASP A 436 34.75 -24.79 17.83
CA ASP A 436 35.69 -24.87 16.71
C ASP A 436 35.52 -23.75 15.67
N LEU A 437 36.09 -22.57 15.96
CA LEU A 437 35.97 -21.39 15.10
C LEU A 437 36.53 -21.59 13.68
N LYS A 438 37.49 -22.51 13.49
CA LYS A 438 38.02 -22.84 12.16
C LYS A 438 37.05 -23.67 11.33
N ALA A 439 35.99 -24.20 11.95
CA ALA A 439 34.85 -24.79 11.27
C ALA A 439 33.71 -23.79 11.01
N ARG A 440 33.91 -22.47 11.26
CA ARG A 440 32.89 -21.41 11.12
C ARG A 440 33.39 -20.27 10.23
N PRO A 441 33.54 -20.53 8.92
CA PRO A 441 34.09 -19.54 8.01
C PRO A 441 33.14 -18.36 7.77
N LYS A 442 33.72 -17.19 7.53
CA LYS A 442 33.01 -15.93 7.22
C LYS A 442 32.13 -16.05 5.98
N TRP A 443 32.59 -16.78 4.97
CA TRP A 443 31.91 -16.89 3.68
C TRP A 443 30.55 -17.60 3.75
N GLU A 444 30.25 -18.38 4.82
CA GLU A 444 28.92 -18.99 5.03
C GLU A 444 27.97 -18.13 5.88
N MET A 445 28.48 -17.08 6.54
CA MET A 445 27.73 -16.37 7.58
C MET A 445 26.52 -15.61 7.04
N GLU A 446 26.65 -15.01 5.84
CA GLU A 446 25.55 -14.25 5.25
C GLU A 446 24.35 -15.17 4.99
N ALA A 447 24.54 -16.29 4.31
CA ALA A 447 23.48 -17.27 4.07
C ALA A 447 22.91 -17.84 5.38
N LEU A 448 23.76 -18.19 6.36
CA LEU A 448 23.26 -18.73 7.63
C LEU A 448 22.39 -17.72 8.40
N ALA A 449 22.80 -16.44 8.41
CA ALA A 449 22.04 -15.40 9.09
C ALA A 449 20.69 -15.16 8.42
N LEU A 450 20.64 -15.13 7.08
CA LEU A 450 19.39 -14.97 6.34
C LEU A 450 18.45 -16.17 6.56
N HIS A 451 18.98 -17.38 6.75
CA HIS A 451 18.23 -18.59 7.06
C HIS A 451 17.64 -18.61 8.47
N GLU A 452 18.48 -18.45 9.50
CA GLU A 452 18.10 -18.65 10.90
C GLU A 452 17.44 -17.42 11.52
N CYS A 453 17.86 -16.23 11.09
CA CYS A 453 17.36 -14.97 11.60
C CYS A 453 16.36 -14.35 10.63
N VAL A 454 16.75 -13.27 9.94
CA VAL A 454 15.88 -12.51 9.04
C VAL A 454 16.49 -12.45 7.64
N PRO A 455 15.71 -12.64 6.57
CA PRO A 455 14.24 -12.81 6.56
C PRO A 455 13.74 -14.25 6.75
N GLY A 456 14.58 -15.20 7.19
CA GLY A 456 14.23 -16.61 7.35
C GLY A 456 13.34 -16.94 8.56
N HIS A 457 13.78 -17.86 9.40
CA HIS A 457 12.94 -18.47 10.45
C HIS A 457 12.36 -17.45 11.44
N HIS A 458 13.12 -16.45 11.87
CA HIS A 458 12.58 -15.48 12.82
C HIS A 458 11.39 -14.73 12.24
N LEU A 459 11.50 -14.23 11.01
CA LEU A 459 10.43 -13.49 10.35
C LEU A 459 9.20 -14.39 10.13
N GLN A 460 9.41 -15.57 9.55
CA GLN A 460 8.32 -16.50 9.23
C GLN A 460 7.57 -16.99 10.47
N VAL A 461 8.28 -17.45 11.49
CA VAL A 461 7.67 -18.01 12.70
C VAL A 461 6.97 -16.91 13.50
N SER A 462 7.58 -15.73 13.61
CA SER A 462 6.98 -14.64 14.40
C SER A 462 5.70 -14.10 13.75
N LEU A 463 5.67 -13.96 12.43
CA LEU A 463 4.43 -13.60 11.71
C LEU A 463 3.32 -14.63 11.92
N ALA A 464 3.64 -15.93 11.88
CA ALA A 464 2.67 -16.98 12.17
C ALA A 464 2.13 -16.90 13.60
N GLN A 465 2.98 -16.61 14.59
CA GLN A 465 2.55 -16.43 15.98
C GLN A 465 1.62 -15.23 16.17
N GLU A 466 1.81 -14.16 15.39
CA GLU A 466 1.07 -12.89 15.48
C GLU A 466 -0.27 -12.90 14.71
N MET A 467 -0.63 -14.00 14.04
CA MET A 467 -1.91 -14.16 13.35
C MET A 467 -3.10 -14.06 14.32
N LYS A 468 -3.87 -12.96 14.26
CA LYS A 468 -4.97 -12.68 15.21
C LYS A 468 -6.28 -13.40 14.88
N LYS A 469 -6.54 -13.67 13.60
CA LYS A 469 -7.82 -14.24 13.13
C LYS A 469 -7.83 -15.77 13.11
N ALA A 470 -6.66 -16.40 13.11
CA ALA A 470 -6.57 -17.85 13.05
C ALA A 470 -6.83 -18.52 14.40
N PRO A 471 -7.35 -19.76 14.42
CA PRO A 471 -7.43 -20.58 15.61
C PRO A 471 -6.06 -20.74 16.27
N ARG A 472 -6.00 -20.73 17.60
CA ARG A 472 -4.72 -20.70 18.34
C ARG A 472 -3.74 -21.82 17.97
N TRP A 473 -4.25 -23.00 17.61
CA TRP A 473 -3.41 -24.11 17.21
C TRP A 473 -2.64 -23.85 15.92
N ARG A 474 -3.14 -23.00 15.01
CA ARG A 474 -2.47 -22.63 13.76
C ARG A 474 -1.23 -21.78 13.97
N ASN A 475 -1.26 -20.87 14.94
CA ASN A 475 -0.14 -19.97 15.25
C ASN A 475 1.14 -20.71 15.64
N TYR A 476 1.01 -21.95 16.11
CA TYR A 476 2.11 -22.79 16.57
C TYR A 476 2.22 -24.12 15.82
N HIS A 477 1.51 -24.25 14.70
CA HIS A 477 1.61 -25.43 13.85
C HIS A 477 2.63 -25.20 12.74
N ASP A 478 3.41 -26.24 12.44
CA ASP A 478 4.44 -26.29 11.42
C ASP A 478 4.18 -27.35 10.34
N TYR A 479 4.64 -27.04 9.13
CA TYR A 479 4.86 -28.00 8.06
C TYR A 479 6.34 -27.90 7.68
N THR A 480 7.09 -28.98 7.87
CA THR A 480 8.56 -28.97 7.72
C THR A 480 8.99 -28.43 6.37
N ALA A 481 8.40 -28.92 5.27
CA ALA A 481 8.73 -28.41 3.93
C ALA A 481 8.47 -26.92 3.76
N PHE A 482 7.41 -26.38 4.35
CA PHE A 482 7.15 -24.94 4.30
C PHE A 482 8.19 -24.16 5.10
N VAL A 483 8.42 -24.54 6.36
CA VAL A 483 9.29 -23.80 7.29
C VAL A 483 10.74 -23.82 6.82
N GLU A 484 11.24 -25.01 6.48
CA GLU A 484 12.62 -25.21 6.03
C GLU A 484 12.81 -24.74 4.58
N GLY A 485 11.78 -24.91 3.75
CA GLY A 485 11.75 -24.36 2.40
C GLY A 485 11.80 -22.84 2.40
N TRP A 486 11.08 -22.17 3.32
CA TRP A 486 11.15 -20.72 3.50
C TRP A 486 12.55 -20.29 3.96
N GLY A 487 13.12 -20.96 4.96
CA GLY A 487 14.48 -20.64 5.44
C GLY A 487 15.51 -20.71 4.31
N LEU A 488 15.43 -21.74 3.47
CA LEU A 488 16.32 -21.91 2.32
C LEU A 488 16.01 -20.92 1.18
N TYR A 489 14.74 -20.64 0.91
CA TYR A 489 14.32 -19.58 -0.03
C TYR A 489 14.83 -18.20 0.41
N ALA A 490 14.82 -17.91 1.72
CA ALA A 490 15.30 -16.66 2.28
C ALA A 490 16.82 -16.45 2.04
N GLU A 491 17.61 -17.51 1.95
CA GLU A 491 19.03 -17.42 1.54
C GLU A 491 19.15 -16.83 0.13
N THR A 492 18.23 -17.15 -0.78
CA THR A 492 18.27 -16.63 -2.16
C THR A 492 17.95 -15.14 -2.26
N LEU A 493 17.28 -14.56 -1.25
CA LEU A 493 16.96 -13.13 -1.20
C LEU A 493 18.17 -12.23 -0.91
N GLY A 494 19.32 -12.82 -0.57
CA GLY A 494 20.51 -12.06 -0.25
C GLY A 494 20.97 -11.16 -1.39
N ASP A 495 20.84 -11.59 -2.65
CA ASP A 495 21.21 -10.78 -3.83
C ASP A 495 20.35 -9.50 -3.92
N GLU A 496 19.03 -9.59 -3.75
CA GLU A 496 18.12 -8.43 -3.72
C GLU A 496 18.38 -7.51 -2.52
N MET A 497 18.85 -8.06 -1.40
CA MET A 497 19.20 -7.31 -0.20
C MET A 497 20.60 -6.66 -0.30
N GLY A 498 21.40 -7.05 -1.30
CA GLY A 498 22.75 -6.55 -1.55
C GLY A 498 23.88 -7.30 -0.82
N PHE A 499 23.61 -8.53 -0.37
CA PHE A 499 24.59 -9.50 0.12
C PHE A 499 25.31 -10.19 -1.06
N TYR A 500 26.25 -11.09 -0.76
CA TYR A 500 26.95 -11.92 -1.75
C TYR A 500 27.74 -11.17 -2.84
N ARG A 501 28.05 -9.89 -2.63
CA ARG A 501 28.84 -9.09 -3.58
C ARG A 501 30.26 -9.61 -3.81
N ASP A 502 30.81 -10.26 -2.79
CA ASP A 502 32.08 -10.94 -2.89
C ASP A 502 31.81 -12.41 -3.31
N PRO A 503 32.45 -12.90 -4.39
CA PRO A 503 32.29 -14.27 -4.89
C PRO A 503 32.43 -15.36 -3.82
N TYR A 504 33.23 -15.16 -2.78
CA TYR A 504 33.37 -16.15 -1.70
C TYR A 504 32.07 -16.31 -0.90
N PHE A 505 31.36 -15.21 -0.63
CA PHE A 505 30.06 -15.27 0.06
C PHE A 505 28.97 -15.85 -0.84
N LYS A 506 29.00 -15.55 -2.15
CA LYS A 506 28.10 -16.21 -3.11
C LYS A 506 28.35 -17.72 -3.17
N PHE A 507 29.63 -18.14 -3.17
CA PHE A 507 29.99 -19.55 -3.07
C PHE A 507 29.50 -20.17 -1.77
N GLY A 508 29.53 -19.44 -0.65
CA GLY A 508 28.98 -19.90 0.62
C GLY A 508 27.49 -20.17 0.58
N GLN A 509 26.70 -19.29 -0.04
CA GLN A 509 25.28 -19.52 -0.29
C GLN A 509 25.05 -20.79 -1.13
N LEU A 510 25.78 -20.93 -2.25
CA LEU A 510 25.66 -22.12 -3.11
C LEU A 510 26.14 -23.40 -2.41
N SER A 511 27.14 -23.33 -1.53
CA SER A 511 27.62 -24.45 -0.73
C SER A 511 26.52 -24.96 0.22
N TYR A 512 25.77 -24.04 0.85
CA TYR A 512 24.62 -24.41 1.68
C TYR A 512 23.45 -24.97 0.88
N GLU A 513 23.15 -24.39 -0.27
CA GLU A 513 22.12 -24.92 -1.16
C GLU A 513 22.48 -26.32 -1.65
N MET A 514 23.74 -26.53 -2.05
CA MET A 514 24.29 -27.84 -2.45
C MET A 514 24.17 -28.87 -1.34
N TRP A 515 24.46 -28.49 -0.08
CA TRP A 515 24.23 -29.36 1.06
C TRP A 515 22.76 -29.77 1.18
N ARG A 516 21.79 -28.85 0.99
CA ARG A 516 20.37 -29.21 0.99
C ARG A 516 19.96 -30.07 -0.21
N ALA A 517 20.59 -29.94 -1.38
CA ALA A 517 20.38 -30.86 -2.50
C ALA A 517 20.93 -32.28 -2.20
N VAL A 518 22.11 -32.37 -1.57
CA VAL A 518 22.70 -33.64 -1.11
C VAL A 518 21.80 -34.36 -0.11
N ARG A 519 21.05 -33.65 0.73
CA ARG A 519 20.08 -34.26 1.66
C ARG A 519 19.06 -35.15 0.95
N LEU A 520 18.61 -34.77 -0.24
CA LEU A 520 17.62 -35.54 -1.00
C LEU A 520 18.20 -36.88 -1.40
N VAL A 521 19.43 -36.87 -1.89
CA VAL A 521 20.15 -38.04 -2.40
C VAL A 521 20.58 -38.96 -1.24
N VAL A 522 21.13 -38.39 -0.17
CA VAL A 522 21.67 -39.18 0.96
C VAL A 522 20.54 -39.79 1.79
N ASP A 523 19.48 -39.06 2.09
CA ASP A 523 18.35 -39.59 2.88
C ASP A 523 17.66 -40.75 2.15
N THR A 524 17.31 -40.57 0.87
CA THR A 524 16.74 -41.63 0.02
C THR A 524 17.74 -42.74 -0.29
N GLY A 525 19.03 -42.39 -0.41
CA GLY A 525 20.13 -43.33 -0.59
C GLY A 525 20.20 -44.33 0.57
N ILE A 526 20.18 -43.82 1.80
CA ILE A 526 20.19 -44.65 3.01
C ILE A 526 18.87 -45.42 3.16
N HIS A 527 17.73 -44.73 3.03
CA HIS A 527 16.45 -45.27 3.45
C HIS A 527 15.68 -46.06 2.40
N SER A 528 15.91 -45.83 1.10
CA SER A 528 15.31 -46.62 0.01
C SER A 528 16.33 -47.45 -0.76
N ARG A 529 17.56 -46.97 -0.94
CA ARG A 529 18.58 -47.60 -1.81
C ARG A 529 19.68 -48.38 -1.09
N GLY A 530 19.59 -48.51 0.24
CA GLY A 530 20.49 -49.35 1.03
C GLY A 530 21.93 -48.82 1.16
N TRP A 531 22.16 -47.52 0.99
CA TRP A 531 23.49 -46.93 1.16
C TRP A 531 24.01 -47.15 2.58
N THR A 532 25.31 -47.46 2.66
CA THR A 532 26.07 -47.47 3.91
C THR A 532 26.39 -46.05 4.37
N LYS A 533 26.73 -45.89 5.65
CA LYS A 533 27.20 -44.60 6.19
C LYS A 533 28.43 -44.08 5.42
N GLN A 534 29.32 -44.97 4.98
CA GLN A 534 30.50 -44.61 4.21
C GLN A 534 30.17 -44.07 2.82
N GLN A 535 29.25 -44.71 2.09
CA GLN A 535 28.80 -44.22 0.78
C GLN A 535 28.11 -42.85 0.90
N ALA A 536 27.27 -42.69 1.91
CA ALA A 536 26.66 -41.39 2.22
C ALA A 536 27.72 -40.32 2.51
N PHE A 537 28.76 -40.66 3.29
CA PHE A 537 29.86 -39.76 3.64
C PHE A 537 30.67 -39.35 2.41
N GLU A 538 31.04 -40.31 1.56
CA GLU A 538 31.80 -40.05 0.33
C GLU A 538 31.03 -39.15 -0.63
N TYR A 539 29.75 -39.46 -0.87
CA TYR A 539 28.89 -38.64 -1.72
C TYR A 539 28.76 -37.20 -1.21
N PHE A 540 28.59 -37.03 0.11
CA PHE A 540 28.48 -35.72 0.73
C PHE A 540 29.80 -34.93 0.61
N ARG A 541 30.93 -35.58 0.92
CA ARG A 541 32.29 -34.99 0.84
C ARG A 541 32.64 -34.53 -0.58
N GLU A 542 32.25 -35.30 -1.58
CA GLU A 542 32.56 -34.97 -2.98
C GLU A 542 31.77 -33.77 -3.48
N ASN A 543 30.56 -33.55 -2.96
CA ASN A 543 29.65 -32.54 -3.48
C ASN A 543 29.59 -31.24 -2.67
N THR A 544 30.01 -31.24 -1.41
CA THR A 544 29.92 -30.04 -0.55
C THR A 544 31.29 -29.52 -0.12
N ALA A 545 31.34 -28.28 0.36
CA ALA A 545 32.51 -27.73 1.04
C ALA A 545 32.47 -27.96 2.56
N GLN A 546 31.65 -28.89 3.07
CA GLN A 546 31.55 -29.14 4.51
C GLN A 546 32.75 -29.93 5.04
N ASN A 547 33.17 -29.66 6.27
CA ASN A 547 34.25 -30.42 6.91
C ASN A 547 33.75 -31.79 7.42
N HIS A 548 34.69 -32.70 7.69
CA HIS A 548 34.42 -34.09 8.10
C HIS A 548 33.43 -34.20 9.27
N LEU A 549 33.64 -33.43 10.34
CA LEU A 549 32.81 -33.51 11.55
C LEU A 549 31.37 -33.06 11.29
N ALA A 550 31.18 -32.02 10.46
CA ALA A 550 29.87 -31.55 10.06
C ALA A 550 29.11 -32.59 9.22
N ILE A 551 29.80 -33.23 8.26
CA ILE A 551 29.21 -34.29 7.42
C ILE A 551 28.76 -35.47 8.29
N GLU A 552 29.59 -35.92 9.21
CA GLU A 552 29.24 -37.04 10.07
C GLU A 552 28.04 -36.74 10.97
N ALA A 553 28.02 -35.55 11.59
CA ALA A 553 26.89 -35.10 12.41
C ALA A 553 25.58 -35.06 11.61
N GLU A 554 25.63 -34.64 10.35
CA GLU A 554 24.48 -34.56 9.47
C GLU A 554 23.96 -35.91 9.00
N ILE A 555 24.84 -36.83 8.60
CA ILE A 555 24.41 -38.20 8.24
C ILE A 555 23.77 -38.87 9.46
N ASN A 556 24.35 -38.67 10.64
CA ASN A 556 23.72 -39.12 11.87
C ASN A 556 22.38 -38.40 12.13
N ARG A 557 22.12 -37.20 11.61
CA ARG A 557 20.79 -36.59 11.73
C ARG A 557 19.78 -37.23 10.77
N TYR A 558 20.18 -37.55 9.54
CA TYR A 558 19.30 -38.13 8.53
C TYR A 558 18.85 -39.54 8.92
N VAL A 559 19.77 -40.33 9.45
CA VAL A 559 19.49 -41.66 9.97
C VAL A 559 18.50 -41.62 11.16
N ALA A 560 18.55 -40.56 11.98
CA ALA A 560 17.73 -40.41 13.18
C ALA A 560 16.30 -39.94 12.85
N SER A 561 16.17 -39.17 11.77
CA SER A 561 14.90 -38.58 11.32
C SER A 561 14.66 -38.85 9.83
N PRO A 562 14.35 -40.12 9.45
CA PRO A 562 14.18 -40.51 8.05
C PRO A 562 13.12 -39.66 7.33
N GLY A 563 13.42 -39.16 6.14
CA GLY A 563 12.47 -38.44 5.29
C GLY A 563 12.31 -36.95 5.64
N PHE A 564 12.92 -36.49 6.73
CA PHE A 564 12.92 -35.09 7.16
C PHE A 564 13.85 -34.22 6.30
N ALA A 565 15.05 -34.71 6.00
CA ALA A 565 16.08 -33.94 5.32
C ALA A 565 15.72 -33.50 3.87
N PRO A 566 14.95 -34.28 3.09
CA PRO A 566 14.48 -33.86 1.77
C PRO A 566 13.52 -32.65 1.78
N ALA A 567 12.81 -32.40 2.89
CA ALA A 567 11.80 -31.35 2.96
C ALA A 567 12.34 -29.94 2.72
N TYR A 568 13.61 -29.69 3.07
CA TYR A 568 14.29 -28.41 2.88
C TYR A 568 14.30 -27.97 1.41
N LYS A 569 14.95 -28.76 0.54
CA LYS A 569 15.10 -28.41 -0.88
C LYS A 569 13.76 -28.50 -1.61
N LEU A 570 12.92 -29.50 -1.30
CA LEU A 570 11.61 -29.62 -1.95
C LEU A 570 10.69 -28.43 -1.64
N GLY A 571 10.73 -27.92 -0.40
CA GLY A 571 10.02 -26.70 -0.03
C GLY A 571 10.54 -25.45 -0.74
N GLU A 572 11.85 -25.24 -0.76
CA GLU A 572 12.48 -24.13 -1.48
C GLU A 572 12.16 -24.17 -2.98
N LEU A 573 12.35 -25.33 -3.61
CA LEU A 573 12.03 -25.54 -5.03
C LEU A 573 10.57 -25.17 -5.30
N LYS A 574 9.65 -25.56 -4.40
CA LYS A 574 8.24 -25.21 -4.58
C LYS A 574 7.99 -23.71 -4.46
N ILE A 575 8.59 -23.03 -3.47
CA ILE A 575 8.45 -21.58 -3.30
C ILE A 575 9.05 -20.83 -4.50
N GLN A 576 10.22 -21.27 -5.00
CA GLN A 576 10.85 -20.72 -6.19
C GLN A 576 10.00 -20.95 -7.45
N GLU A 577 9.47 -22.16 -7.65
CA GLU A 577 8.55 -22.48 -8.74
C GLU A 577 7.36 -21.53 -8.73
N LEU A 578 6.75 -21.31 -7.56
CA LEU A 578 5.61 -20.41 -7.39
C LEU A 578 5.97 -18.95 -7.60
N ARG A 579 7.16 -18.51 -7.17
CA ARG A 579 7.67 -17.16 -7.44
C ARG A 579 7.85 -16.93 -8.93
N VAL A 580 8.53 -17.85 -9.62
CA VAL A 580 8.78 -17.76 -11.07
C VAL A 580 7.47 -17.79 -11.84
N LEU A 581 6.53 -18.64 -11.43
CA LEU A 581 5.19 -18.68 -11.98
C LEU A 581 4.49 -17.32 -11.79
N ALA A 582 4.47 -16.78 -10.58
CA ALA A 582 3.87 -15.47 -10.31
C ALA A 582 4.50 -14.32 -11.09
N GLN A 583 5.84 -14.30 -11.19
CA GLN A 583 6.58 -13.33 -11.99
C GLN A 583 6.16 -13.40 -13.46
N ARG A 584 6.09 -14.61 -14.02
CA ARG A 584 5.66 -14.83 -15.40
C ARG A 584 4.21 -14.42 -15.62
N GLU A 585 3.31 -14.84 -14.74
CA GLU A 585 1.87 -14.69 -14.89
C GLU A 585 1.37 -13.27 -14.60
N LEU A 586 2.04 -12.52 -13.72
CA LEU A 586 1.67 -11.14 -13.38
C LEU A 586 2.52 -10.10 -14.13
N GLY A 587 3.69 -10.46 -14.66
CA GLY A 587 4.55 -9.57 -15.44
C GLY A 587 4.88 -8.29 -14.66
N PRO A 588 4.68 -7.08 -15.25
CA PRO A 588 4.90 -5.81 -14.55
C PRO A 588 4.04 -5.60 -13.29
N ALA A 589 2.93 -6.32 -13.13
CA ALA A 589 2.10 -6.26 -11.94
C ALA A 589 2.62 -7.15 -10.79
N PHE A 590 3.68 -7.93 -11.02
CA PHE A 590 4.32 -8.71 -9.97
C PHE A 590 5.01 -7.79 -8.97
N ASP A 591 4.58 -7.85 -7.71
CA ASP A 591 5.24 -7.20 -6.58
C ASP A 591 5.79 -8.30 -5.64
N LEU A 592 7.11 -8.29 -5.45
CA LEU A 592 7.80 -9.26 -4.60
C LEU A 592 7.35 -9.19 -3.13
N ARG A 593 7.06 -7.99 -2.62
CA ARG A 593 6.56 -7.79 -1.25
C ARG A 593 5.19 -8.43 -1.08
N ALA A 594 4.32 -8.22 -2.06
CA ALA A 594 2.98 -8.81 -2.07
C ALA A 594 3.02 -10.35 -2.21
N PHE A 595 3.96 -10.88 -2.99
CA PHE A 595 4.18 -12.32 -3.09
C PHE A 595 4.63 -12.91 -1.74
N HIS A 596 5.61 -12.30 -1.07
CA HIS A 596 6.04 -12.75 0.25
C HIS A 596 4.92 -12.67 1.30
N ASP A 597 4.12 -11.60 1.26
CA ASP A 597 2.95 -11.46 2.12
C ASP A 597 1.95 -12.60 1.90
N GLU A 598 1.65 -12.95 0.64
CA GLU A 598 0.78 -14.09 0.32
C GLU A 598 1.33 -15.41 0.84
N VAL A 599 2.62 -15.67 0.64
CA VAL A 599 3.26 -16.91 1.09
C VAL A 599 3.18 -17.03 2.62
N LEU A 600 3.35 -15.94 3.36
CA LEU A 600 3.50 -15.94 4.82
C LEU A 600 2.21 -15.69 5.62
N ARG A 601 1.22 -14.97 5.06
CA ARG A 601 0.04 -14.49 5.82
C ARG A 601 -0.85 -15.60 6.36
N HIS A 602 -0.73 -16.81 5.82
CA HIS A 602 -1.46 -18.00 6.27
C HIS A 602 -0.69 -18.83 7.29
N GLY A 603 0.51 -18.41 7.70
CA GLY A 603 1.41 -19.23 8.49
C GLY A 603 1.88 -20.47 7.72
N ALA A 604 2.39 -21.47 8.43
CA ALA A 604 2.86 -22.69 7.78
C ALA A 604 1.69 -23.52 7.22
N VAL A 605 1.77 -23.88 5.94
CA VAL A 605 0.77 -24.69 5.22
C VAL A 605 1.45 -25.81 4.41
N PRO A 606 0.73 -26.89 4.04
CA PRO A 606 1.23 -27.87 3.08
C PRO A 606 1.60 -27.24 1.74
N LEU A 607 2.56 -27.81 1.02
CA LEU A 607 3.05 -27.27 -0.26
C LEU A 607 1.98 -27.22 -1.36
N ASP A 608 1.04 -28.16 -1.36
CA ASP A 608 -0.11 -28.16 -2.27
C ASP A 608 -1.08 -27.01 -1.97
N LEU A 609 -1.37 -26.75 -0.69
CA LEU A 609 -2.20 -25.61 -0.30
C LEU A 609 -1.48 -24.28 -0.53
N LEU A 610 -0.16 -24.21 -0.30
CA LEU A 610 0.64 -23.05 -0.67
C LEU A 610 0.51 -22.72 -2.16
N ALA A 611 0.61 -23.74 -3.02
CA ALA A 611 0.44 -23.58 -4.46
C ALA A 611 -0.95 -23.07 -4.83
N GLN A 612 -2.00 -23.60 -4.17
CA GLN A 612 -3.37 -23.14 -4.34
C GLN A 612 -3.53 -21.67 -3.92
N ASN A 613 -3.06 -21.29 -2.74
CA ASN A 613 -3.14 -19.92 -2.23
C ASN A 613 -2.47 -18.92 -3.17
N VAL A 614 -1.26 -19.24 -3.66
CA VAL A 614 -0.56 -18.40 -4.64
C VAL A 614 -1.32 -18.35 -5.96
N ALA A 615 -1.92 -19.46 -6.42
CA ALA A 615 -2.72 -19.47 -7.64
C ALA A 615 -3.97 -18.57 -7.54
N GLU A 616 -4.70 -18.64 -6.43
CA GLU A 616 -5.87 -17.81 -6.15
C GLU A 616 -5.50 -16.33 -5.99
N TRP A 617 -4.39 -16.05 -5.31
CA TRP A 617 -3.83 -14.71 -5.22
C TRP A 617 -3.43 -14.17 -6.60
N MET A 618 -2.74 -14.94 -7.43
CA MET A 618 -2.41 -14.55 -8.80
C MET A 618 -3.68 -14.27 -9.62
N ALA A 619 -4.70 -15.11 -9.52
CA ALA A 619 -5.98 -14.89 -10.22
C ALA A 619 -6.65 -13.59 -9.76
N THR A 620 -6.64 -13.32 -8.46
CA THR A 620 -7.16 -12.08 -7.87
C THR A 620 -6.35 -10.87 -8.33
N ARG A 621 -5.01 -10.97 -8.32
CA ARG A 621 -4.11 -9.92 -8.79
C ARG A 621 -4.24 -9.68 -10.28
N LYS A 622 -4.50 -10.71 -11.10
CA LYS A 622 -4.82 -10.57 -12.53
C LYS A 622 -6.16 -9.86 -12.73
N ALA A 623 -7.19 -10.22 -11.98
CA ALA A 623 -8.49 -9.55 -12.04
C ALA A 623 -8.39 -8.07 -11.59
N GLN A 624 -7.53 -7.79 -10.62
CA GLN A 624 -7.21 -6.44 -10.14
C GLN A 624 -6.11 -5.75 -10.96
N SER A 625 -5.48 -6.44 -11.91
CA SER A 625 -4.41 -5.87 -12.69
C SER A 625 -5.02 -4.80 -13.59
N PRO A 626 -4.37 -3.63 -13.68
CA PRO A 626 -4.92 -2.47 -14.38
C PRO A 626 -5.23 -2.67 -15.88
N GLY A 627 -4.82 -3.80 -16.48
CA GLY A 627 -5.21 -4.22 -17.84
C GLY A 627 -6.41 -5.17 -17.95
N ALA A 628 -6.90 -5.77 -16.85
CA ALA A 628 -8.11 -6.62 -16.83
C ALA A 628 -9.37 -5.82 -16.47
N VAL A 629 -9.25 -4.89 -15.53
CA VAL A 629 -9.98 -3.59 -15.54
C VAL A 629 -9.77 -2.98 -16.95
N LEU A 630 -10.52 -2.08 -17.56
CA LEU A 630 -10.37 -1.71 -19.00
C LEU A 630 -10.71 -2.80 -20.05
N SER A 631 -10.59 -4.11 -19.79
CA SER A 631 -10.87 -5.16 -20.80
C SER A 631 -12.33 -5.65 -20.86
N ALA A 632 -13.11 -5.44 -19.80
CA ALA A 632 -14.53 -5.78 -19.79
C ALA A 632 -15.37 -4.67 -20.49
N PRO A 633 -16.28 -5.02 -21.42
CA PRO A 633 -17.00 -4.03 -22.22
C PRO A 633 -18.08 -3.31 -21.39
N LEU A 634 -18.15 -1.98 -21.55
CA LEU A 634 -19.16 -1.12 -20.91
C LEU A 634 -20.60 -1.58 -21.18
N ALA A 635 -20.83 -2.19 -22.35
CA ALA A 635 -22.14 -2.68 -22.77
C ALA A 635 -22.70 -3.82 -21.90
N ALA A 636 -21.85 -4.52 -21.14
CA ALA A 636 -22.26 -5.61 -20.24
C ALA A 636 -22.55 -5.13 -18.80
N ALA A 637 -22.28 -3.87 -18.48
CA ALA A 637 -22.48 -3.33 -17.13
C ALA A 637 -23.96 -3.04 -16.86
N ALA A 638 -24.42 -3.37 -15.64
CA ALA A 638 -25.77 -3.04 -15.18
C ALA A 638 -26.00 -1.52 -15.08
N ASP A 639 -24.96 -0.77 -14.69
CA ASP A 639 -24.92 0.69 -14.71
C ASP A 639 -23.67 1.17 -15.48
N PRO A 640 -23.82 1.50 -16.77
CA PRO A 640 -22.72 2.01 -17.59
C PRO A 640 -22.10 3.31 -17.07
N ALA A 641 -22.89 4.17 -16.41
CA ALA A 641 -22.37 5.43 -15.90
C ALA A 641 -21.42 5.19 -14.71
N ALA A 642 -21.86 4.38 -13.75
CA ALA A 642 -21.03 3.99 -12.61
C ALA A 642 -19.74 3.27 -13.05
N GLU A 643 -19.85 2.31 -13.98
CA GLU A 643 -18.69 1.57 -14.50
C GLU A 643 -17.69 2.51 -15.18
N TYR A 644 -18.15 3.45 -16.01
CA TYR A 644 -17.25 4.43 -16.64
C TYR A 644 -16.55 5.30 -15.59
N LEU A 645 -17.25 5.74 -14.54
CA LEU A 645 -16.66 6.54 -13.47
C LEU A 645 -15.59 5.78 -12.67
N GLU A 646 -15.82 4.52 -12.33
CA GLU A 646 -14.80 3.70 -11.66
C GLU A 646 -13.55 3.54 -12.54
N ARG A 647 -13.74 3.29 -13.84
CA ARG A 647 -12.64 3.18 -14.82
C ARG A 647 -11.89 4.50 -14.97
N TYR A 648 -12.63 5.62 -15.03
CA TYR A 648 -12.07 6.96 -15.11
C TYR A 648 -11.22 7.29 -13.89
N PHE A 649 -11.66 6.96 -12.67
CA PHE A 649 -10.90 7.21 -11.45
C PHE A 649 -9.71 6.26 -11.25
N ASP A 650 -9.78 5.02 -11.73
CA ASP A 650 -8.60 4.13 -11.75
C ASP A 650 -7.50 4.68 -12.67
N PHE A 651 -7.90 5.25 -13.81
CA PHE A 651 -6.96 5.85 -14.74
C PHE A 651 -6.48 7.23 -14.29
N TYR A 652 -7.35 8.04 -13.68
CA TYR A 652 -7.08 9.38 -13.15
C TYR A 652 -7.31 9.49 -11.62
N PRO A 653 -6.45 8.90 -10.77
CA PRO A 653 -6.59 8.99 -9.31
C PRO A 653 -6.62 10.42 -8.76
N THR A 654 -5.94 11.38 -9.38
CA THR A 654 -5.97 12.79 -8.94
C THR A 654 -7.34 13.41 -9.14
N ARG A 655 -8.08 13.00 -10.18
CA ARG A 655 -9.46 13.42 -10.43
C ARG A 655 -10.44 12.81 -9.42
N ALA A 656 -10.15 11.61 -8.91
CA ALA A 656 -10.90 11.04 -7.79
C ALA A 656 -10.78 11.91 -6.55
N THR A 657 -9.54 12.27 -6.17
CA THR A 657 -9.26 13.20 -5.07
C THR A 657 -9.96 14.56 -5.29
N ALA A 658 -9.86 15.14 -6.49
CA ALA A 658 -10.52 16.41 -6.82
C ALA A 658 -12.05 16.34 -6.65
N SER A 659 -12.65 15.18 -6.88
CA SER A 659 -14.08 14.91 -6.72
C SER A 659 -14.54 14.63 -5.28
N GLY A 660 -13.63 14.65 -4.31
CA GLY A 660 -13.89 14.34 -2.90
C GLY A 660 -13.86 12.85 -2.56
N ARG A 661 -13.21 12.03 -3.40
CA ARG A 661 -13.07 10.58 -3.20
C ARG A 661 -11.62 10.26 -2.77
N HIS A 662 -11.47 9.70 -1.56
CA HIS A 662 -10.18 9.60 -0.88
C HIS A 662 -9.58 8.19 -0.78
N ASP A 663 -10.22 7.17 -1.36
CA ASP A 663 -9.71 5.78 -1.41
C ASP A 663 -8.54 5.61 -2.41
N LEU A 664 -8.29 6.60 -3.26
CA LEU A 664 -7.23 6.61 -4.27
C LEU A 664 -6.14 7.67 -4.01
N ASP A 665 -6.17 8.34 -2.86
CA ASP A 665 -5.30 9.47 -2.54
C ASP A 665 -3.78 9.16 -2.53
N GLU A 666 -3.42 7.88 -2.37
CA GLU A 666 -2.03 7.43 -2.39
C GLU A 666 -1.57 6.94 -3.77
N LYS A 667 -2.46 6.93 -4.77
CA LYS A 667 -2.14 6.57 -6.15
C LYS A 667 -1.91 7.81 -7.01
N LEU A 668 -1.11 7.68 -8.05
CA LEU A 668 -0.88 8.69 -9.09
C LEU A 668 -1.13 8.05 -10.46
N GLU A 669 -1.46 8.86 -11.47
CA GLU A 669 -1.63 8.42 -12.86
C GLU A 669 -0.43 7.58 -13.31
N ASP A 670 -0.73 6.50 -14.03
CA ASP A 670 0.24 5.71 -14.77
C ASP A 670 -0.02 5.92 -16.27
N LEU A 671 0.78 6.80 -16.87
CA LEU A 671 0.66 7.20 -18.27
C LEU A 671 1.66 6.44 -19.15
N SER A 672 2.01 5.21 -18.74
CA SER A 672 2.76 4.27 -19.58
C SER A 672 2.03 4.00 -20.91
N PRO A 673 2.78 3.71 -22.00
CA PRO A 673 2.18 3.40 -23.30
C PRO A 673 1.10 2.31 -23.23
N GLU A 674 1.31 1.29 -22.40
CA GLU A 674 0.39 0.17 -22.22
C GLU A 674 -0.94 0.64 -21.58
N ARG A 675 -0.87 1.41 -20.49
CA ARG A 675 -2.06 1.96 -19.82
C ARG A 675 -2.82 2.92 -20.72
N ARG A 676 -2.13 3.81 -21.43
CA ARG A 676 -2.75 4.75 -22.38
C ARG A 676 -3.44 4.03 -23.53
N THR A 677 -2.83 2.97 -24.06
CA THR A 677 -3.43 2.15 -25.13
C THR A 677 -4.68 1.43 -24.63
N ALA A 678 -4.63 0.84 -23.44
CA ALA A 678 -5.79 0.16 -22.85
C ALA A 678 -6.94 1.15 -22.56
N TRP A 679 -6.61 2.34 -22.04
CA TRP A 679 -7.58 3.41 -21.78
C TRP A 679 -8.25 3.90 -23.07
N SER A 680 -7.47 4.13 -24.13
CA SER A 680 -8.02 4.52 -25.44
C SER A 680 -8.90 3.43 -26.03
N GLY A 681 -8.48 2.16 -25.91
CA GLY A 681 -9.26 0.99 -26.31
C GLY A 681 -10.61 0.89 -25.58
N PHE A 682 -10.62 1.10 -24.26
CA PHE A 682 -11.84 1.15 -23.46
C PHE A 682 -12.76 2.29 -23.92
N ASN A 683 -12.23 3.49 -24.14
CA ASN A 683 -13.02 4.64 -24.56
C ASN A 683 -13.65 4.44 -25.95
N ARG A 684 -12.99 3.75 -26.89
CA ARG A 684 -13.61 3.38 -28.17
C ARG A 684 -14.84 2.49 -27.98
N GLN A 685 -14.72 1.46 -27.15
CA GLN A 685 -15.83 0.57 -26.85
C GLN A 685 -16.97 1.29 -26.11
N ALA A 686 -16.62 2.17 -25.16
CA ALA A 686 -17.56 3.01 -24.45
C ALA A 686 -18.32 3.92 -25.42
N ALA A 687 -17.62 4.63 -26.31
CA ALA A 687 -18.23 5.51 -27.30
C ALA A 687 -19.21 4.77 -28.21
N GLU A 688 -18.87 3.58 -28.69
CA GLU A 688 -19.80 2.75 -29.48
C GLU A 688 -21.03 2.33 -28.69
N ALA A 689 -20.86 1.90 -27.44
CA ALA A 689 -21.98 1.52 -26.57
C ALA A 689 -22.91 2.72 -26.28
N LEU A 690 -22.33 3.88 -26.01
CA LEU A 690 -23.07 5.12 -25.70
C LEU A 690 -23.82 5.63 -26.94
N ARG A 691 -23.23 5.60 -28.13
CA ARG A 691 -23.93 5.92 -29.40
C ARG A 691 -25.12 5.00 -29.63
N ARG A 692 -24.98 3.70 -29.39
CA ARG A 692 -26.12 2.76 -29.47
C ARG A 692 -27.23 3.13 -28.47
N ARG A 693 -26.88 3.46 -27.23
CA ARG A 693 -27.84 3.87 -26.20
C ARG A 693 -28.58 5.17 -26.55
N LEU A 694 -27.89 6.13 -27.15
CA LEU A 694 -28.49 7.39 -27.62
C LEU A 694 -29.49 7.18 -28.75
N ASN A 695 -29.20 6.23 -29.64
CA ASN A 695 -30.07 5.87 -30.77
C ASN A 695 -31.29 5.02 -30.37
N ASP A 696 -31.30 4.43 -29.17
CA ASP A 696 -32.44 3.64 -28.69
C ASP A 696 -33.58 4.56 -28.23
N PRO A 697 -34.77 4.52 -28.89
CA PRO A 697 -35.93 5.32 -28.49
C PRO A 697 -36.49 4.92 -27.13
N ALA A 698 -36.15 3.76 -26.57
CA ALA A 698 -36.59 3.35 -25.23
C ALA A 698 -35.75 3.94 -24.09
N THR A 699 -34.57 4.52 -24.36
CA THR A 699 -33.70 5.06 -23.32
C THR A 699 -34.39 6.23 -22.57
N PRO A 700 -34.48 6.20 -21.23
CA PRO A 700 -35.02 7.32 -20.45
C PRO A 700 -34.29 8.64 -20.72
N PHE A 701 -34.98 9.78 -20.61
CA PHE A 701 -34.42 11.10 -20.90
C PHE A 701 -33.13 11.37 -20.11
N ASP A 702 -33.15 11.17 -18.78
CA ASP A 702 -31.97 11.39 -17.93
C ASP A 702 -30.79 10.49 -18.28
N ASP A 703 -31.06 9.25 -18.68
CA ASP A 703 -30.02 8.30 -19.09
C ASP A 703 -29.42 8.69 -20.45
N ARG A 704 -30.19 9.33 -21.34
CA ARG A 704 -29.65 9.89 -22.59
C ARG A 704 -28.74 11.07 -22.32
N LEU A 705 -29.10 11.94 -21.37
CA LEU A 705 -28.25 13.07 -20.99
C LEU A 705 -26.91 12.59 -20.43
N ASP A 706 -26.94 11.63 -19.49
CA ASP A 706 -25.72 11.06 -18.93
C ASP A 706 -24.88 10.37 -20.02
N ALA A 707 -25.53 9.64 -20.94
CA ALA A 707 -24.86 8.99 -22.06
C ALA A 707 -24.24 9.99 -23.05
N GLU A 708 -24.86 11.14 -23.30
CA GLU A 708 -24.33 12.20 -24.15
C GLU A 708 -23.07 12.83 -23.54
N LEU A 709 -23.07 13.10 -22.24
CA LEU A 709 -21.88 13.61 -21.55
C LEU A 709 -20.74 12.60 -21.57
N LEU A 710 -21.02 11.34 -21.24
CA LEU A 710 -20.02 10.28 -21.26
C LEU A 710 -19.48 10.03 -22.67
N LEU A 711 -20.32 10.15 -23.69
CA LEU A 711 -19.88 9.98 -25.08
C LEU A 711 -18.86 11.07 -25.45
N ARG A 712 -19.17 12.34 -25.12
CA ARG A 712 -18.24 13.44 -25.37
C ARG A 712 -16.95 13.29 -24.58
N GLN A 713 -17.02 12.83 -23.34
CA GLN A 713 -15.82 12.52 -22.56
C GLN A 713 -14.98 11.44 -23.25
N ALA A 714 -15.59 10.30 -23.61
CA ALA A 714 -14.88 9.20 -24.25
C ALA A 714 -14.27 9.62 -25.61
N GLU A 715 -14.99 10.41 -26.40
CA GLU A 715 -14.50 10.97 -27.66
C GLU A 715 -13.36 11.97 -27.44
N THR A 716 -13.40 12.75 -26.35
CA THR A 716 -12.30 13.66 -25.97
C THR A 716 -11.05 12.88 -25.58
N GLU A 717 -11.19 11.80 -24.80
CA GLU A 717 -10.06 10.91 -24.45
C GLU A 717 -9.44 10.29 -25.70
N ILE A 718 -10.26 9.78 -26.63
CA ILE A 718 -9.77 9.23 -27.91
C ILE A 718 -9.03 10.31 -28.71
N LEU A 719 -9.62 11.51 -28.82
CA LEU A 719 -9.01 12.63 -29.53
C LEU A 719 -7.65 13.01 -28.93
N ASP A 720 -7.54 13.13 -27.60
CA ASP A 720 -6.31 13.56 -26.93
C ASP A 720 -5.19 12.49 -27.03
N TYR A 721 -5.51 11.20 -26.90
CA TYR A 721 -4.52 10.12 -26.92
C TYR A 721 -4.20 9.59 -28.32
N GLU A 722 -5.18 9.42 -29.20
CA GLU A 722 -4.99 8.77 -30.52
C GLU A 722 -4.73 9.79 -31.64
N THR A 723 -5.52 10.86 -31.70
CA THR A 723 -5.49 11.82 -32.82
C THR A 723 -4.48 12.94 -32.58
N LEU A 724 -4.60 13.66 -31.46
CA LEU A 724 -3.70 14.75 -31.09
C LEU A 724 -2.37 14.20 -30.57
N ARG A 725 -2.38 12.98 -30.00
CA ARG A 725 -1.21 12.32 -29.41
C ARG A 725 -0.50 13.24 -28.42
N ARG A 726 -1.28 13.89 -27.56
CA ARG A 726 -0.78 14.90 -26.62
C ARG A 726 0.38 14.40 -25.76
N PRO A 727 0.42 13.15 -25.24
CA PRO A 727 1.55 12.69 -24.44
C PRO A 727 2.89 12.73 -25.19
N GLU A 728 2.90 12.51 -26.51
CA GLU A 728 4.10 12.55 -27.34
C GLU A 728 4.39 13.94 -27.93
N ARG A 729 3.44 14.88 -27.89
CA ARG A 729 3.51 16.13 -28.69
C ARG A 729 3.37 17.41 -27.88
N ASP A 730 2.79 17.31 -26.69
CA ASP A 730 2.38 18.45 -25.87
C ASP A 730 3.01 18.34 -24.47
N PRO A 731 4.12 19.05 -24.21
CA PRO A 731 4.71 19.11 -22.88
C PRO A 731 3.74 19.58 -21.78
N LEU A 732 2.74 20.40 -22.09
CA LEU A 732 1.76 20.88 -21.11
C LEU A 732 0.78 19.80 -20.66
N PHE A 733 0.60 18.74 -21.45
CA PHE A 733 -0.14 17.56 -21.03
C PHE A 733 0.44 16.99 -19.73
N TRP A 734 1.77 16.86 -19.67
CA TRP A 734 2.47 16.30 -18.51
C TRP A 734 2.49 17.24 -17.32
N THR A 735 2.76 18.53 -17.54
CA THR A 735 2.78 19.50 -16.44
C THR A 735 1.39 19.72 -15.84
N GLY A 736 0.32 19.55 -16.62
CA GLY A 736 -1.05 19.53 -16.10
C GLY A 736 -1.24 18.49 -14.97
N PHE A 737 -0.88 17.22 -15.22
CA PHE A 737 -0.98 16.17 -14.20
C PHE A 737 -0.05 16.40 -13.01
N LEU A 738 1.17 16.89 -13.26
CA LEU A 738 2.11 17.23 -12.19
C LEU A 738 1.59 18.34 -11.28
N GLY A 739 0.89 19.33 -11.85
CA GLY A 739 0.25 20.41 -11.10
C GLY A 739 -0.88 19.90 -10.20
N GLU A 740 -1.68 18.96 -10.68
CA GLU A 740 -2.83 18.41 -9.95
C GLU A 740 -2.48 17.35 -8.90
N THR A 741 -1.24 16.86 -8.91
CA THR A 741 -0.78 15.76 -8.07
C THR A 741 -1.13 15.96 -6.59
N THR A 742 -0.78 17.09 -5.98
CA THR A 742 -0.97 17.30 -4.53
C THR A 742 -1.90 18.45 -4.18
N ILE A 743 -2.25 19.31 -5.15
CA ILE A 743 -2.96 20.57 -4.88
C ILE A 743 -4.28 20.35 -4.15
N TYR A 744 -5.11 19.40 -4.58
CA TYR A 744 -6.41 19.14 -3.96
C TYR A 744 -6.27 18.59 -2.52
N LEU A 745 -5.21 17.83 -2.23
CA LEU A 745 -4.92 17.39 -0.87
C LEU A 745 -4.39 18.52 0.02
N LEU A 746 -3.70 19.51 -0.56
CA LEU A 746 -3.17 20.65 0.16
C LEU A 746 -4.26 21.65 0.53
N VAL A 747 -5.19 21.92 -0.39
CA VAL A 747 -6.20 22.98 -0.20
C VAL A 747 -7.51 22.50 0.42
N ARG A 748 -7.99 21.28 0.12
CA ARG A 748 -9.31 20.83 0.59
C ARG A 748 -9.29 20.46 2.07
N GLU A 749 -10.40 20.68 2.76
CA GLU A 749 -10.55 20.44 4.21
C GLU A 749 -11.52 19.28 4.53
N ASP A 750 -11.71 18.36 3.59
CA ASP A 750 -12.56 17.17 3.72
C ASP A 750 -11.91 16.02 4.52
N LEU A 751 -10.64 16.14 4.88
CA LEU A 751 -9.89 15.20 5.71
C LEU A 751 -9.07 15.91 6.80
N PRO A 752 -8.76 15.23 7.92
CA PRO A 752 -7.86 15.76 8.94
C PRO A 752 -6.52 16.21 8.34
N PRO A 753 -5.94 17.35 8.77
CA PRO A 753 -4.71 17.89 8.18
C PRO A 753 -3.54 16.91 8.16
N ALA A 754 -3.33 16.15 9.25
CA ALA A 754 -2.26 15.16 9.32
C ALA A 754 -2.42 14.06 8.26
N ASP A 755 -3.64 13.55 8.07
CA ASP A 755 -3.92 12.48 7.11
C ASP A 755 -3.79 12.99 5.66
N ARG A 756 -4.16 14.25 5.39
CA ARG A 756 -3.94 14.89 4.08
C ARG A 756 -2.44 14.96 3.77
N LEU A 757 -1.65 15.43 4.72
CA LEU A 757 -0.21 15.59 4.55
C LEU A 757 0.53 14.25 4.41
N GLN A 758 0.05 13.19 5.07
CA GLN A 758 0.57 11.83 4.84
C GLN A 758 0.34 11.38 3.39
N ARG A 759 -0.87 11.60 2.86
CA ARG A 759 -1.22 11.31 1.46
C ARG A 759 -0.43 12.17 0.48
N VAL A 760 -0.21 13.45 0.79
CA VAL A 760 0.66 14.35 0.00
C VAL A 760 2.08 13.78 -0.08
N ALA A 761 2.65 13.32 1.04
CA ALA A 761 3.96 12.68 1.05
C ALA A 761 3.99 11.39 0.21
N ALA A 762 2.96 10.54 0.33
CA ALA A 762 2.83 9.32 -0.47
C ALA A 762 2.77 9.63 -1.97
N ARG A 763 2.00 10.65 -2.38
CA ARG A 763 1.86 11.01 -3.79
C ARG A 763 3.09 11.74 -4.34
N ALA A 764 3.78 12.54 -3.53
CA ALA A 764 5.07 13.13 -3.88
C ALA A 764 6.12 12.06 -4.23
N ASP A 765 6.11 10.91 -3.53
CA ASP A 765 7.00 9.79 -3.84
C ASP A 765 6.76 9.15 -5.21
N LEU A 766 5.60 9.38 -5.83
CA LEU A 766 5.26 8.87 -7.16
C LEU A 766 5.61 9.82 -8.30
N ILE A 767 5.91 11.10 -8.02
CA ILE A 767 6.30 12.10 -9.01
C ILE A 767 7.52 11.67 -9.85
N PRO A 768 8.58 11.07 -9.28
CA PRO A 768 9.70 10.59 -10.07
C PRO A 768 9.33 9.56 -11.16
N ARG A 769 8.27 8.76 -10.94
CA ARG A 769 7.76 7.84 -11.97
C ARG A 769 7.10 8.63 -13.11
N LEU A 770 6.20 9.56 -12.78
CA LEU A 770 5.46 10.34 -13.78
C LEU A 770 6.39 11.25 -14.60
N ALA A 771 7.37 11.90 -13.95
CA ALA A 771 8.39 12.70 -14.61
C ALA A 771 9.25 11.88 -15.59
N ARG A 772 9.57 10.62 -15.25
CA ARG A 772 10.26 9.69 -16.14
C ARG A 772 9.42 9.34 -17.37
N GLN A 773 8.14 9.00 -17.18
CA GLN A 773 7.21 8.71 -18.27
C GLN A 773 7.07 9.91 -19.23
N ALA A 774 7.06 11.14 -18.69
CA ALA A 774 7.07 12.36 -19.49
C ALA A 774 8.31 12.46 -20.38
N ARG A 775 9.50 12.23 -19.81
CA ARG A 775 10.77 12.23 -20.55
C ARG A 775 10.81 11.15 -21.63
N GLU A 776 10.32 9.95 -21.33
CA GLU A 776 10.29 8.84 -22.27
C GLU A 776 9.35 9.12 -23.45
N ALA A 777 8.13 9.60 -23.17
CA ALA A 777 7.15 9.91 -24.21
C ALA A 777 7.59 11.07 -25.12
N LEU A 778 8.13 12.14 -24.54
CA LEU A 778 8.59 13.32 -25.29
C LEU A 778 9.95 13.10 -25.95
N GLY A 779 10.82 12.26 -25.38
CA GLY A 779 12.18 12.03 -25.86
C GLY A 779 12.25 11.35 -27.23
N GLY A 780 11.21 10.59 -27.60
CA GLY A 780 11.08 9.97 -28.91
C GLY A 780 10.46 10.86 -30.00
N ALA A 781 10.02 12.07 -29.66
CA ALA A 781 9.32 12.95 -30.59
C ALA A 781 10.27 13.63 -31.59
N ALA A 782 9.86 13.72 -32.85
CA ALA A 782 10.57 14.51 -33.83
C ALA A 782 10.54 16.01 -33.45
N PRO A 783 11.60 16.79 -33.72
CA PRO A 783 11.63 18.24 -33.50
C PRO A 783 10.39 19.00 -34.00
N SER A 784 9.88 18.64 -35.18
CA SER A 784 8.71 19.26 -35.80
C SER A 784 7.38 18.90 -35.15
N ALA A 785 7.36 17.92 -34.24
CA ALA A 785 6.16 17.50 -33.51
C ALA A 785 5.96 18.27 -32.20
N ILE A 786 6.99 18.96 -31.69
CA ILE A 786 6.97 19.69 -30.42
C ILE A 786 7.03 21.20 -30.68
N SER A 787 6.18 21.98 -30.01
CA SER A 787 6.24 23.43 -30.04
C SER A 787 7.23 23.98 -29.01
N SER A 788 8.14 24.84 -29.46
CA SER A 788 9.07 25.56 -28.57
C SER A 788 8.31 26.47 -27.59
N GLU A 789 7.26 27.14 -28.06
CA GLU A 789 6.45 28.05 -27.25
C GLU A 789 5.70 27.33 -26.11
N ILE A 790 5.04 26.20 -26.41
CA ILE A 790 4.39 25.36 -25.40
C ILE A 790 5.43 24.79 -24.41
N SER A 791 6.60 24.39 -24.91
CA SER A 791 7.66 23.85 -24.07
C SER A 791 8.19 24.88 -23.07
N GLN A 792 8.27 26.16 -23.44
CA GLN A 792 8.68 27.23 -22.51
C GLN A 792 7.71 27.37 -21.32
N TYR A 793 6.40 27.28 -21.58
CA TYR A 793 5.40 27.25 -20.50
C TYR A 793 5.54 26.01 -19.61
N ALA A 794 5.79 24.85 -20.21
CA ALA A 794 6.00 23.61 -19.46
C ALA A 794 7.27 23.67 -18.59
N VAL A 795 8.36 24.26 -19.08
CA VAL A 795 9.58 24.53 -18.29
C VAL A 795 9.26 25.40 -17.08
N PHE A 796 8.56 26.52 -17.31
CA PHE A 796 8.18 27.44 -16.24
C PHE A 796 7.35 26.74 -15.16
N GLN A 797 6.30 26.00 -15.56
CA GLN A 797 5.45 25.25 -14.63
C GLN A 797 6.23 24.18 -13.86
N THR A 798 7.10 23.43 -14.54
CA THR A 798 7.88 22.36 -13.92
C THR A 798 8.84 22.92 -12.86
N ARG A 799 9.51 24.05 -13.15
CA ARG A 799 10.38 24.72 -12.16
C ARG A 799 9.59 25.27 -10.98
N ALA A 800 8.39 25.82 -11.22
CA ALA A 800 7.51 26.26 -10.15
C ALA A 800 7.08 25.09 -9.25
N TYR A 801 6.75 23.94 -9.82
CA TYR A 801 6.44 22.74 -9.03
C TYR A 801 7.66 22.23 -8.26
N ALA A 802 8.85 22.24 -8.86
CA ALA A 802 10.07 21.85 -8.15
C ALA A 802 10.32 22.73 -6.90
N ALA A 803 10.13 24.05 -7.02
CA ALA A 803 10.21 24.99 -5.90
C ALA A 803 9.15 24.68 -4.82
N LEU A 804 7.90 24.43 -5.22
CA LEU A 804 6.83 24.03 -4.29
C LEU A 804 7.24 22.82 -3.43
N TYR A 805 7.75 21.76 -4.05
CA TYR A 805 8.13 20.54 -3.32
C TYR A 805 9.40 20.71 -2.49
N ARG A 806 10.32 21.57 -2.90
CA ARG A 806 11.59 21.82 -2.20
C ARG A 806 11.40 22.70 -0.96
N ASP A 807 10.75 23.85 -1.14
CA ASP A 807 10.82 24.95 -0.19
C ASP A 807 9.50 25.10 0.60
N ASN A 808 8.38 24.73 -0.02
CA ASN A 808 7.05 25.12 0.43
C ASN A 808 6.24 23.97 1.04
N LEU A 809 6.53 22.72 0.66
CA LEU A 809 5.86 21.55 1.24
C LEU A 809 6.17 21.38 2.74
N LEU A 810 7.38 21.78 3.16
CA LEU A 810 7.77 21.79 4.57
C LEU A 810 6.94 22.79 5.39
N GLN A 811 6.65 23.95 4.81
CA GLN A 811 5.82 24.98 5.44
C GLN A 811 4.39 24.48 5.67
N ALA A 812 3.83 23.70 4.76
CA ALA A 812 2.52 23.06 4.94
C ALA A 812 2.49 22.06 6.12
N GLY A 813 3.64 21.55 6.54
CA GLY A 813 3.80 20.66 7.69
C GLY A 813 4.02 21.37 9.04
N GLU A 814 4.02 22.70 9.08
CA GLU A 814 4.17 23.45 10.34
C GLU A 814 3.06 23.07 11.35
N GLY A 815 3.43 22.90 12.61
CA GLY A 815 2.52 22.43 13.67
C GLY A 815 2.21 20.93 13.67
N GLN A 816 2.72 20.15 12.71
CA GLN A 816 2.57 18.69 12.67
C GLN A 816 3.67 17.94 13.43
N PRO A 817 3.45 16.66 13.79
CA PRO A 817 4.47 15.83 14.44
C PRO A 817 5.80 15.79 13.66
N GLU A 818 6.91 15.75 14.39
CA GLU A 818 8.26 15.78 13.79
C GLU A 818 8.50 14.67 12.75
N ALA A 819 7.96 13.48 13.01
CA ALA A 819 8.02 12.36 12.08
C ALA A 819 7.35 12.67 10.72
N LEU A 820 6.21 13.36 10.74
CA LEU A 820 5.49 13.73 9.52
C LEU A 820 6.22 14.85 8.76
N LYS A 821 6.75 15.85 9.45
CA LYS A 821 7.57 16.91 8.83
C LYS A 821 8.81 16.31 8.14
N LYS A 822 9.50 15.38 8.81
CA LYS A 822 10.64 14.66 8.20
C LYS A 822 10.20 13.87 6.97
N ARG A 823 9.07 13.16 7.03
CA ARG A 823 8.52 12.40 5.89
C ARG A 823 8.18 13.31 4.70
N LEU A 824 7.59 14.47 4.95
CA LEU A 824 7.31 15.49 3.92
C LEU A 824 8.60 16.02 3.30
N ALA A 825 9.62 16.32 4.12
CA ALA A 825 10.93 16.78 3.65
C ALA A 825 11.58 15.79 2.67
N GLU A 826 11.61 14.51 3.05
CA GLU A 826 12.24 13.46 2.24
C GLU A 826 11.49 13.23 0.93
N SER A 827 10.16 13.21 0.97
CA SER A 827 9.32 12.97 -0.22
C SER A 827 9.33 14.18 -1.15
N GLY A 828 9.23 15.39 -0.59
CA GLY A 828 9.37 16.65 -1.31
C GLY A 828 10.73 16.81 -1.98
N GLY A 829 11.82 16.46 -1.28
CA GLY A 829 13.17 16.48 -1.85
C GLY A 829 13.34 15.57 -3.07
N ARG A 830 12.79 14.35 -3.03
CA ARG A 830 12.78 13.43 -4.18
C ARG A 830 11.94 13.95 -5.34
N ALA A 831 10.75 14.46 -5.05
CA ALA A 831 9.87 15.07 -6.06
C ALA A 831 10.53 16.26 -6.74
N ALA A 832 11.09 17.19 -5.96
CA ALA A 832 11.78 18.37 -6.47
C ALA A 832 12.94 18.01 -7.38
N ALA A 833 13.79 17.05 -6.97
CA ALA A 833 14.91 16.60 -7.80
C ALA A 833 14.45 16.03 -9.15
N ALA A 834 13.40 15.20 -9.16
CA ALA A 834 12.86 14.65 -10.40
C ALA A 834 12.23 15.72 -11.32
N LEU A 835 11.60 16.74 -10.73
CA LEU A 835 11.03 17.87 -11.47
C LEU A 835 12.13 18.79 -12.02
N ASP A 836 13.20 19.04 -11.27
CA ASP A 836 14.36 19.78 -11.78
C ASP A 836 14.99 19.06 -12.98
N GLU A 837 15.16 17.74 -12.91
CA GLU A 837 15.63 16.94 -14.04
C GLU A 837 14.70 17.02 -15.25
N LEU A 838 13.38 16.97 -15.03
CA LEU A 838 12.40 17.14 -16.10
C LEU A 838 12.46 18.55 -16.70
N ALA A 839 12.60 19.59 -15.89
CA ALA A 839 12.71 20.97 -16.37
C ALA A 839 13.94 21.14 -17.26
N VAL A 840 15.10 20.60 -16.87
CA VAL A 840 16.32 20.60 -17.70
C VAL A 840 16.09 19.84 -19.01
N PHE A 841 15.45 18.69 -18.96
CA PHE A 841 15.09 17.94 -20.18
C PHE A 841 14.19 18.77 -21.11
N LEU A 842 13.16 19.42 -20.57
CA LEU A 842 12.24 20.26 -21.33
C LEU A 842 12.94 21.49 -21.92
N GLU A 843 13.93 22.06 -21.23
CA GLU A 843 14.77 23.14 -21.77
C GLU A 843 15.58 22.69 -22.98
N GLU A 844 16.20 21.50 -22.92
CA GLU A 844 16.92 20.91 -24.04
C GLU A 844 15.98 20.54 -25.20
N LEU A 845 14.77 20.07 -24.89
CA LEU A 845 13.72 19.81 -25.87
C LEU A 845 13.31 21.12 -26.57
N THR A 846 13.11 22.19 -25.80
CA THR A 846 12.71 23.52 -26.29
C THR A 846 13.70 24.08 -27.32
N LYS A 847 15.01 23.86 -27.10
CA LYS A 847 16.08 24.30 -28.03
C LYS A 847 16.03 23.58 -29.38
N LYS A 848 15.52 22.35 -29.41
CA LYS A 848 15.44 21.51 -30.61
C LYS A 848 14.08 21.62 -31.31
N ALA A 849 13.04 21.99 -30.57
CA ALA A 849 11.66 22.05 -31.04
C ALA A 849 11.47 23.05 -32.20
N SER A 850 10.76 22.61 -33.25
CA SER A 850 10.43 23.40 -34.45
C SER A 850 8.97 23.29 -34.88
N GLY A 851 8.15 22.57 -34.10
CA GLY A 851 6.72 22.40 -34.36
C GLY A 851 5.88 23.64 -34.02
N SER A 852 4.66 23.66 -34.56
CA SER A 852 3.68 24.72 -34.30
C SER A 852 2.80 24.36 -33.10
N PRO A 853 2.44 25.32 -32.22
CA PRO A 853 1.43 25.11 -31.18
C PRO A 853 -0.01 25.12 -31.71
N ARG A 854 -0.19 25.47 -32.99
CA ARG A 854 -1.50 25.64 -33.62
C ARG A 854 -2.07 24.27 -34.02
N LEU A 855 -3.38 24.13 -33.88
CA LEU A 855 -4.08 22.88 -34.18
C LEU A 855 -4.37 22.70 -35.67
N GLY A 856 -4.43 23.79 -36.44
CA GLY A 856 -4.70 23.75 -37.87
C GLY A 856 -6.03 23.06 -38.17
N SER A 857 -6.00 22.08 -39.07
CA SER A 857 -7.18 21.29 -39.47
C SER A 857 -7.81 20.50 -38.30
N LEU A 858 -7.05 20.20 -37.25
CA LEU A 858 -7.55 19.46 -36.08
C LEU A 858 -8.38 20.34 -35.13
N TYR A 859 -8.36 21.66 -35.30
CA TYR A 859 -9.14 22.58 -34.47
C TYR A 859 -10.64 22.31 -34.57
N ALA A 860 -11.16 22.12 -35.78
CA ALA A 860 -12.60 21.94 -36.00
C ALA A 860 -13.13 20.63 -35.37
N GLU A 861 -12.32 19.58 -35.36
CA GLU A 861 -12.64 18.33 -34.67
C GLU A 861 -12.63 18.53 -33.15
N ARG A 862 -11.56 19.12 -32.60
CA ARG A 862 -11.47 19.42 -31.16
C ARG A 862 -12.60 20.33 -30.69
N PHE A 863 -12.90 21.39 -31.42
CA PHE A 863 -13.99 22.31 -31.14
C PHE A 863 -15.32 21.56 -31.03
N ARG A 864 -15.66 20.74 -32.03
CA ARG A 864 -16.91 19.98 -32.05
C ARG A 864 -17.00 18.96 -30.93
N THR A 865 -15.94 18.19 -30.69
CA THR A 865 -15.92 17.15 -29.65
C THR A 865 -16.08 17.75 -28.25
N VAL A 866 -15.35 18.83 -27.97
CA VAL A 866 -15.36 19.47 -26.64
C VAL A 866 -16.63 20.30 -26.39
N THR A 867 -17.11 21.06 -27.38
CA THR A 867 -18.28 21.93 -27.21
C THR A 867 -19.61 21.25 -27.52
N GLY A 868 -19.61 20.16 -28.28
CA GLY A 868 -20.82 19.57 -28.87
C GLY A 868 -21.42 20.37 -30.04
N ILE A 869 -20.87 21.54 -30.38
CA ILE A 869 -21.41 22.43 -31.41
C ILE A 869 -21.01 21.91 -32.80
N GLN A 870 -22.01 21.67 -33.65
CA GLN A 870 -21.84 21.11 -35.00
C GLN A 870 -21.66 22.19 -36.09
N GLU A 871 -21.85 23.46 -35.73
CA GLU A 871 -21.68 24.59 -36.65
C GLU A 871 -20.24 24.67 -37.18
N PRO A 872 -20.03 25.00 -38.47
CA PRO A 872 -18.71 25.29 -38.99
C PRO A 872 -18.01 26.39 -38.18
N VAL A 873 -16.75 26.15 -37.83
CA VAL A 873 -15.94 27.10 -37.03
C VAL A 873 -15.82 28.47 -37.71
N ASP A 874 -15.84 28.52 -39.04
CA ASP A 874 -15.80 29.77 -39.81
C ASP A 874 -17.07 30.61 -39.66
N ASP A 875 -18.22 29.95 -39.48
CA ASP A 875 -19.50 30.63 -39.22
C ASP A 875 -19.50 31.19 -37.79
N VAL A 876 -19.02 30.39 -36.82
CA VAL A 876 -18.80 30.84 -35.43
C VAL A 876 -17.89 32.06 -35.38
N LEU A 877 -16.77 32.04 -36.11
CA LEU A 877 -15.83 33.16 -36.22
C LEU A 877 -16.51 34.40 -36.80
N SER A 878 -17.21 34.24 -37.93
CA SER A 878 -17.90 35.35 -38.60
C SER A 878 -18.93 36.00 -37.69
N ARG A 879 -19.68 35.20 -36.93
CA ARG A 879 -20.64 35.69 -35.94
C ARG A 879 -19.96 36.40 -34.79
N ALA A 880 -18.85 35.88 -34.26
CA ALA A 880 -18.10 36.51 -33.18
C ALA A 880 -17.48 37.86 -33.61
N GLU A 881 -16.96 37.96 -34.84
CA GLU A 881 -16.43 39.21 -35.39
C GLU A 881 -17.52 40.28 -35.52
N ALA A 882 -18.69 39.92 -36.07
CA ALA A 882 -19.84 40.81 -36.13
C ALA A 882 -20.34 41.20 -34.72
N ALA A 883 -20.34 40.25 -33.78
CA ALA A 883 -20.75 40.48 -32.40
C ALA A 883 -19.81 41.47 -31.69
N LEU A 884 -18.50 41.45 -31.95
CA LEU A 884 -17.57 42.40 -31.34
C LEU A 884 -17.85 43.83 -31.80
N VAL A 885 -18.10 44.01 -33.10
CA VAL A 885 -18.48 45.31 -33.67
C VAL A 885 -19.79 45.82 -33.05
N ALA A 886 -20.81 44.95 -32.98
CA ALA A 886 -22.09 45.28 -32.38
C ALA A 886 -21.96 45.62 -30.89
N LYS A 887 -21.17 44.85 -30.13
CA LYS A 887 -20.97 45.06 -28.69
C LYS A 887 -20.23 46.36 -28.39
N ARG A 888 -19.26 46.74 -29.23
CA ARG A 888 -18.57 48.03 -29.13
C ARG A 888 -19.52 49.19 -29.39
N ALA A 889 -20.40 49.08 -30.38
CA ALA A 889 -21.44 50.07 -30.64
C ALA A 889 -22.46 50.16 -29.47
N GLU A 890 -22.86 49.02 -28.88
CA GLU A 890 -23.70 48.98 -27.68
C GLU A 890 -23.01 49.68 -26.50
N ALA A 891 -21.72 49.40 -26.27
CA ALA A 891 -20.95 50.03 -25.21
C ALA A 891 -20.83 51.55 -25.39
N ALA A 892 -20.61 52.01 -26.62
CA ALA A 892 -20.57 53.44 -26.92
C ALA A 892 -21.95 54.10 -26.75
N ALA A 893 -23.02 53.48 -27.25
CA ALA A 893 -24.38 53.99 -27.09
C ALA A 893 -24.79 54.08 -25.61
N TYR A 894 -24.50 53.04 -24.83
CA TYR A 894 -24.72 53.05 -23.39
C TYR A 894 -23.88 54.15 -22.73
N GLY A 895 -22.59 54.21 -23.05
CA GLY A 895 -21.67 55.23 -22.56
C GLY A 895 -22.15 56.67 -22.82
N ARG A 896 -22.69 56.94 -24.01
CA ARG A 896 -23.32 58.23 -24.35
C ARG A 896 -24.54 58.52 -23.49
N SER A 897 -25.36 57.51 -23.19
CA SER A 897 -26.57 57.67 -22.38
C SER A 897 -26.27 58.04 -20.92
N VAL A 898 -25.15 57.56 -20.37
CA VAL A 898 -24.73 57.81 -18.98
C VAL A 898 -23.58 58.82 -18.87
N TRP A 899 -23.15 59.42 -19.99
CA TRP A 899 -21.95 60.25 -20.03
C TRP A 899 -22.00 61.44 -19.06
N LYS A 900 -23.13 62.17 -19.05
CA LYS A 900 -23.31 63.34 -18.18
C LYS A 900 -23.40 62.98 -16.71
N GLU A 901 -23.87 61.77 -16.39
CA GLU A 901 -23.91 61.25 -15.02
C GLU A 901 -22.49 60.91 -14.53
N ILE A 902 -21.70 60.24 -15.37
CA ILE A 902 -20.35 59.77 -15.01
C ILE A 902 -19.29 60.89 -15.10
N PHE A 903 -19.41 61.76 -16.11
CA PHE A 903 -18.49 62.86 -16.39
C PHE A 903 -19.25 64.19 -16.53
N PRO A 904 -19.74 64.77 -15.43
CA PRO A 904 -20.58 65.97 -15.47
C PRO A 904 -19.91 67.18 -16.14
N GLU A 905 -18.58 67.29 -16.00
CA GLU A 905 -17.79 68.43 -16.49
C GLU A 905 -17.04 68.14 -17.81
N ALA A 906 -17.08 66.92 -18.35
CA ALA A 906 -16.31 66.57 -19.55
C ALA A 906 -17.19 66.57 -20.82
N PRO A 907 -16.73 67.15 -21.94
CA PRO A 907 -17.46 67.08 -23.20
C PRO A 907 -17.55 65.63 -23.68
N LEU A 908 -18.68 65.27 -24.30
CA LEU A 908 -18.90 63.96 -24.91
C LEU A 908 -18.05 63.81 -26.17
N PRO A 909 -17.15 62.81 -26.27
CA PRO A 909 -16.37 62.55 -27.47
C PRO A 909 -17.23 62.21 -28.69
N ALA A 910 -16.77 62.62 -29.87
CA ALA A 910 -17.42 62.26 -31.14
C ALA A 910 -17.15 60.80 -31.53
N ASP A 911 -15.94 60.29 -31.29
CA ASP A 911 -15.54 58.91 -31.59
C ASP A 911 -16.06 57.92 -30.54
N ASP A 912 -16.73 56.86 -31.00
CA ASP A 912 -17.24 55.78 -30.16
C ASP A 912 -16.12 55.04 -29.42
N ARG A 913 -14.94 54.83 -30.04
CA ARG A 913 -13.83 54.14 -29.37
C ARG A 913 -13.32 54.98 -28.20
N GLU A 914 -13.26 56.29 -28.36
CA GLU A 914 -12.85 57.21 -27.30
C GLU A 914 -13.86 57.25 -26.15
N VAL A 915 -15.17 57.26 -26.44
CA VAL A 915 -16.22 57.13 -25.40
C VAL A 915 -15.97 55.88 -24.55
N VAL A 916 -15.77 54.73 -25.19
CA VAL A 916 -15.59 53.45 -24.49
C VAL A 916 -14.29 53.42 -23.69
N ARG A 917 -13.16 53.89 -24.26
CA ARG A 917 -11.87 53.95 -23.55
C ARG A 917 -11.94 54.77 -22.28
N ARG A 918 -12.51 55.98 -22.35
CA ARG A 918 -12.63 56.86 -21.17
C ARG A 918 -13.51 56.26 -20.08
N LEU A 919 -14.55 55.50 -20.44
CA LEU A 919 -15.36 54.77 -19.47
C LEU A 919 -14.58 53.62 -18.81
N PHE A 920 -13.77 52.88 -19.57
CA PHE A 920 -12.91 51.83 -19.03
C PHE A 920 -11.82 52.39 -18.11
N GLU A 921 -11.24 53.54 -18.46
CA GLU A 921 -10.32 54.27 -17.58
C GLU A 921 -11.00 54.72 -16.29
N ARG A 922 -12.26 55.17 -16.37
CA ARG A 922 -13.02 55.62 -15.19
C ARG A 922 -13.30 54.48 -14.21
N ILE A 923 -13.73 53.30 -14.68
CA ILE A 923 -13.96 52.18 -13.76
C ILE A 923 -12.68 51.74 -13.05
N ALA A 924 -11.52 51.85 -13.73
CA ALA A 924 -10.21 51.51 -13.15
C ALA A 924 -9.76 52.48 -12.03
N VAL A 925 -10.41 53.63 -11.87
CA VAL A 925 -10.11 54.56 -10.77
C VAL A 925 -10.56 53.99 -9.43
N ASP A 926 -11.73 53.35 -9.39
CA ASP A 926 -12.36 52.88 -8.15
C ASP A 926 -11.82 51.49 -7.81
N ARG A 927 -10.67 51.45 -7.14
CA ARG A 927 -9.92 50.20 -6.87
C ARG A 927 -9.34 50.14 -5.45
N ALA A 928 -9.19 48.92 -4.97
CA ALA A 928 -8.48 48.65 -3.73
C ALA A 928 -7.01 49.11 -3.81
N GLN A 929 -6.48 49.55 -2.67
CA GLN A 929 -5.07 49.93 -2.53
C GLN A 929 -4.23 48.81 -1.91
N THR A 930 -4.89 47.81 -1.30
CA THR A 930 -4.25 46.69 -0.61
C THR A 930 -4.95 45.38 -0.93
N THR A 931 -4.24 44.27 -0.77
CA THR A 931 -4.80 42.92 -0.95
C THR A 931 -5.89 42.61 0.07
N GLU A 932 -5.74 43.11 1.30
CA GLU A 932 -6.71 42.92 2.39
C GLU A 932 -8.03 43.63 2.08
N GLU A 933 -7.97 44.86 1.58
CA GLU A 933 -9.14 45.61 1.12
C GLU A 933 -9.84 44.89 -0.03
N PHE A 934 -9.07 44.37 -1.00
CA PHE A 934 -9.61 43.61 -2.13
C PHE A 934 -10.36 42.35 -1.69
N ILE A 935 -9.80 41.57 -0.75
CA ILE A 935 -10.47 40.36 -0.23
C ILE A 935 -11.74 40.72 0.56
N GLU A 936 -11.68 41.79 1.36
CA GLU A 936 -12.81 42.24 2.16
C GLU A 936 -13.95 42.79 1.29
N ASP A 937 -13.63 43.43 0.15
CA ASP A 937 -14.61 43.85 -0.86
C ASP A 937 -15.41 42.65 -1.39
N TYR A 938 -14.73 41.56 -1.78
CA TYR A 938 -15.40 40.32 -2.23
C TYR A 938 -16.30 39.70 -1.17
N ARG A 939 -15.90 39.70 0.11
CA ARG A 939 -16.73 39.17 1.20
C ARG A 939 -18.01 39.98 1.36
N LYS A 940 -17.90 41.31 1.37
CA LYS A 940 -19.05 42.21 1.46
C LYS A 940 -19.97 42.07 0.25
N LEU A 941 -19.42 42.03 -0.96
CA LEU A 941 -20.19 41.84 -2.18
C LEU A 941 -20.91 40.49 -2.20
N THR A 942 -20.29 39.44 -1.65
CA THR A 942 -20.91 38.13 -1.52
C THR A 942 -22.13 38.16 -0.60
N ASP A 943 -22.01 38.75 0.59
CA ASP A 943 -23.12 38.88 1.53
C ASP A 943 -24.27 39.70 0.92
N GLN A 944 -23.94 40.81 0.27
CA GLN A 944 -24.91 41.65 -0.45
C GLN A 944 -25.59 40.90 -1.60
N ALA A 945 -24.86 40.08 -2.36
CA ALA A 945 -25.43 39.30 -3.44
C ALA A 945 -26.41 38.23 -2.92
N ILE A 946 -26.10 37.58 -1.79
CA ILE A 946 -27.00 36.64 -1.12
C ILE A 946 -28.30 37.34 -0.69
N GLU A 947 -28.18 38.50 -0.04
CA GLU A 947 -29.34 39.30 0.38
C GLU A 947 -30.19 39.72 -0.82
N PHE A 948 -29.55 40.21 -1.88
CA PHE A 948 -30.22 40.65 -3.11
C PHE A 948 -30.97 39.49 -3.80
N VAL A 949 -30.32 38.34 -3.99
CA VAL A 949 -30.93 37.15 -4.60
C VAL A 949 -32.14 36.68 -3.80
N ARG A 950 -32.04 36.66 -2.46
CA ARG A 950 -33.17 36.31 -1.59
C ARG A 950 -34.30 37.34 -1.66
N ALA A 951 -33.99 38.63 -1.57
CA ALA A 951 -34.98 39.70 -1.57
C ALA A 951 -35.76 39.78 -2.89
N LYS A 952 -35.06 39.62 -4.02
CA LYS A 952 -35.64 39.63 -5.36
C LYS A 952 -36.22 38.27 -5.78
N LYS A 953 -36.07 37.23 -4.94
CA LYS A 953 -36.49 35.85 -5.21
C LYS A 953 -35.94 35.35 -6.55
N ILE A 954 -34.65 35.58 -6.81
CA ILE A 954 -34.03 35.24 -8.10
C ILE A 954 -33.86 33.73 -8.25
N MET A 955 -33.36 33.05 -7.21
CA MET A 955 -33.21 31.59 -7.19
C MET A 955 -33.16 31.05 -5.77
N THR A 956 -33.30 29.72 -5.63
CA THR A 956 -33.05 29.01 -4.39
C THR A 956 -31.55 28.82 -4.17
N LEU A 957 -31.02 29.35 -3.07
CA LEU A 957 -29.61 29.20 -2.72
C LEU A 957 -29.35 27.92 -1.91
N PRO A 958 -28.18 27.28 -2.07
CA PRO A 958 -27.81 26.11 -1.28
C PRO A 958 -27.61 26.48 0.20
N GLU A 959 -28.26 25.75 1.09
CA GLU A 959 -28.09 25.88 2.55
C GLU A 959 -27.41 24.64 3.15
N PRO A 960 -26.55 24.78 4.17
CA PRO A 960 -25.89 26.04 4.55
C PRO A 960 -24.93 26.51 3.43
N THR A 961 -24.70 27.82 3.34
CA THR A 961 -23.67 28.38 2.45
C THR A 961 -22.27 28.01 2.96
N THR A 962 -21.65 26.99 2.38
CA THR A 962 -20.27 26.57 2.70
C THR A 962 -19.28 27.14 1.66
N LEU A 963 -19.04 28.45 1.70
CA LEU A 963 -18.08 29.15 0.82
C LEU A 963 -16.99 29.82 1.67
N SER A 964 -15.73 29.59 1.31
CA SER A 964 -14.59 30.26 1.94
C SER A 964 -13.85 31.12 0.92
N ILE A 965 -13.88 32.44 1.10
CA ILE A 965 -13.13 33.39 0.27
C ILE A 965 -11.77 33.65 0.91
N LEU A 966 -10.73 33.14 0.26
CA LEU A 966 -9.38 33.05 0.79
C LEU A 966 -8.37 33.75 -0.12
N ARG A 967 -7.30 34.24 0.49
CA ARG A 967 -6.09 34.63 -0.23
C ARG A 967 -5.42 33.36 -0.76
N SER A 968 -4.96 33.38 -2.02
CA SER A 968 -4.12 32.31 -2.56
C SER A 968 -2.89 32.10 -1.64
N PRO A 969 -2.66 30.89 -1.10
CA PRO A 969 -1.56 30.65 -0.17
C PRO A 969 -0.21 30.93 -0.83
N GLY A 970 0.65 31.68 -0.15
CA GLY A 970 1.92 32.13 -0.74
C GLY A 970 2.84 30.97 -1.15
N TYR A 971 2.73 29.85 -0.45
CA TYR A 971 3.51 28.65 -0.73
C TYR A 971 3.05 27.88 -1.97
N LEU A 972 1.93 28.25 -2.58
CA LEU A 972 1.43 27.70 -3.84
C LEU A 972 1.68 28.66 -5.03
N PHE A 973 2.37 29.79 -4.82
CA PHE A 973 2.71 30.71 -5.91
C PHE A 973 3.58 29.98 -6.96
N GLY A 974 3.05 29.87 -8.18
CA GLY A 974 3.65 29.10 -9.27
C GLY A 974 2.81 27.90 -9.72
N GLN A 975 1.88 27.44 -8.88
CA GLN A 975 0.67 26.74 -9.34
C GLN A 975 -0.42 27.79 -9.59
N ALA A 976 -1.23 27.62 -10.64
CA ALA A 976 -2.33 28.53 -10.95
C ALA A 976 -3.47 28.33 -9.91
N VAL A 977 -3.33 28.92 -8.72
CA VAL A 977 -4.28 28.70 -7.59
C VAL A 977 -5.42 29.71 -7.55
N GLY A 978 -5.39 30.76 -8.38
CA GLY A 978 -6.55 31.66 -8.51
C GLY A 978 -7.73 30.94 -9.15
N GLY A 979 -8.83 30.77 -8.41
CA GLY A 979 -10.04 30.11 -8.92
C GLY A 979 -10.94 29.47 -7.85
N VAL A 980 -12.09 28.95 -8.31
CA VAL A 980 -13.06 28.22 -7.49
C VAL A 980 -12.68 26.74 -7.43
N TYR A 981 -12.55 26.22 -6.20
CA TYR A 981 -12.35 24.81 -5.89
C TYR A 981 -13.64 24.27 -5.28
N PRO A 982 -14.57 23.75 -6.12
CA PRO A 982 -15.88 23.33 -5.66
C PRO A 982 -15.82 22.10 -4.76
N ALA A 983 -16.82 21.98 -3.88
CA ALA A 983 -17.14 20.69 -3.27
C ALA A 983 -17.36 19.63 -4.37
N GLY A 984 -16.76 18.46 -4.24
CA GLY A 984 -16.88 17.41 -5.24
C GLY A 984 -18.11 16.53 -5.00
N PRO A 985 -18.61 15.79 -6.01
CA PRO A 985 -19.82 14.99 -5.90
C PRO A 985 -19.71 13.77 -4.95
N TYR A 986 -18.51 13.45 -4.45
CA TYR A 986 -18.29 12.44 -3.41
C TYR A 986 -18.09 13.04 -2.02
N ALA A 987 -17.92 14.36 -1.93
CA ALA A 987 -17.90 15.12 -0.67
C ALA A 987 -18.72 16.41 -0.82
N PRO A 988 -20.03 16.31 -1.12
CA PRO A 988 -20.84 17.49 -1.46
C PRO A 988 -21.04 18.44 -0.30
N GLU A 989 -20.80 18.02 0.94
CA GLU A 989 -20.88 18.87 2.13
C GLU A 989 -19.60 19.64 2.44
N ALA A 990 -18.49 19.37 1.74
CA ALA A 990 -17.25 20.11 1.90
C ALA A 990 -17.44 21.61 1.56
N ALA A 991 -16.57 22.46 2.12
CA ALA A 991 -16.51 23.86 1.74
C ALA A 991 -16.04 24.01 0.30
N THR A 992 -16.68 24.89 -0.45
CA THR A 992 -16.12 25.41 -1.70
C THR A 992 -15.13 26.50 -1.34
N LEU A 993 -13.90 26.39 -1.85
CA LEU A 993 -12.85 27.37 -1.59
C LEU A 993 -12.73 28.27 -2.81
N TYR A 994 -12.80 29.58 -2.61
CA TYR A 994 -12.52 30.55 -3.66
C TYR A 994 -11.23 31.27 -3.32
N TYR A 995 -10.15 30.91 -4.03
CA TYR A 995 -8.87 31.57 -3.90
C TYR A 995 -8.82 32.74 -4.86
N LEU A 996 -8.86 33.95 -4.30
CA LEU A 996 -8.81 35.16 -5.09
C LEU A 996 -7.44 35.31 -5.78
N PRO A 997 -7.41 35.76 -7.05
CA PRO A 997 -6.17 36.20 -7.65
C PRO A 997 -5.69 37.42 -6.86
N THR A 998 -4.46 37.38 -6.36
CA THR A 998 -3.85 38.50 -5.64
C THR A 998 -2.45 38.72 -6.16
N PRO A 999 -1.96 39.97 -6.21
CA PRO A 999 -0.58 40.22 -6.59
C PRO A 999 0.38 39.49 -5.63
N PRO A 1000 1.50 38.94 -6.12
CA PRO A 1000 2.52 38.32 -5.26
C PRO A 1000 3.02 39.30 -4.20
N ASP A 1001 3.47 38.80 -3.05
CA ASP A 1001 4.04 39.65 -1.99
C ASP A 1001 5.26 40.47 -2.48
N ALA A 1002 6.01 39.91 -3.42
CA ALA A 1002 7.17 40.54 -4.05
C ALA A 1002 6.83 41.55 -5.16
N ALA A 1003 5.54 41.73 -5.52
CA ALA A 1003 5.14 42.65 -6.57
C ALA A 1003 5.48 44.10 -6.21
N THR A 1004 6.02 44.83 -7.17
CA THR A 1004 6.32 46.26 -7.04
C THR A 1004 5.03 47.07 -6.84
N PRO A 1005 5.10 48.27 -6.25
CA PRO A 1005 3.93 49.14 -6.13
C PRO A 1005 3.20 49.40 -7.46
N ALA A 1006 3.94 49.51 -8.57
CA ALA A 1006 3.37 49.70 -9.90
C ALA A 1006 2.64 48.45 -10.42
N GLU A 1007 3.20 47.26 -10.21
CA GLU A 1007 2.54 45.99 -10.57
C GLU A 1007 1.28 45.76 -9.74
N ARG A 1008 1.30 46.10 -8.45
CA ARG A 1008 0.11 46.04 -7.59
C ARG A 1008 -0.97 47.01 -8.03
N ASP A 1009 -0.62 48.26 -8.33
CA ASP A 1009 -1.58 49.24 -8.85
C ASP A 1009 -2.18 48.78 -10.18
N ALA A 1010 -1.36 48.28 -11.10
CA ALA A 1010 -1.82 47.74 -12.38
C ALA A 1010 -2.81 46.58 -12.17
N PHE A 1011 -2.51 45.64 -11.27
CA PHE A 1011 -3.42 44.56 -10.92
C PHE A 1011 -4.77 45.08 -10.41
N PHE A 1012 -4.78 46.01 -9.45
CA PHE A 1012 -6.04 46.51 -8.90
C PHE A 1012 -6.82 47.42 -9.88
N ARG A 1013 -6.17 48.02 -10.88
CA ARG A 1013 -6.89 48.71 -11.98
C ARG A 1013 -7.69 47.75 -12.83
N ASP A 1014 -7.13 46.58 -13.10
CA ASP A 1014 -7.81 45.52 -13.85
C ASP A 1014 -8.91 44.85 -13.01
N PHE A 1015 -8.62 44.58 -11.74
CA PHE A 1015 -9.54 44.01 -10.75
C PHE A 1015 -10.14 45.10 -9.84
N ASN A 1016 -10.72 46.13 -10.46
CA ASN A 1016 -11.34 47.26 -9.76
C ASN A 1016 -12.68 46.89 -9.12
N HIS A 1017 -13.23 47.77 -8.28
CA HIS A 1017 -14.48 47.56 -7.56
C HIS A 1017 -15.65 47.22 -8.50
N HIS A 1018 -15.80 47.94 -9.61
CA HIS A 1018 -16.89 47.71 -10.55
C HIS A 1018 -16.80 46.35 -11.26
N PHE A 1019 -15.57 45.92 -11.56
CA PHE A 1019 -15.33 44.56 -12.01
C PHE A 1019 -15.72 43.55 -10.94
N ASN A 1020 -15.37 43.79 -9.67
CA ASN A 1020 -15.71 42.91 -8.55
C ASN A 1020 -17.22 42.79 -8.32
N VAL A 1021 -17.97 43.90 -8.41
CA VAL A 1021 -19.44 43.90 -8.31
C VAL A 1021 -20.06 43.01 -9.39
N MET A 1022 -19.61 43.16 -10.63
CA MET A 1022 -20.08 42.37 -11.77
C MET A 1022 -19.69 40.90 -11.65
N ILE A 1023 -18.41 40.61 -11.41
CA ILE A 1023 -17.87 39.25 -11.42
C ILE A 1023 -18.30 38.42 -10.20
N THR A 1024 -18.71 39.07 -9.10
CA THR A 1024 -19.32 38.37 -7.94
C THR A 1024 -20.56 37.58 -8.37
N SER A 1025 -21.34 38.11 -9.32
CA SER A 1025 -22.51 37.42 -9.88
C SER A 1025 -22.12 36.24 -10.78
N HIS A 1026 -20.92 36.27 -11.36
CA HIS A 1026 -20.37 35.21 -12.22
C HIS A 1026 -19.77 34.07 -11.40
N GLU A 1027 -18.92 34.38 -10.42
CA GLU A 1027 -18.11 33.39 -9.69
C GLU A 1027 -18.83 32.84 -8.46
N ILE A 1028 -19.69 33.65 -7.82
CA ILE A 1028 -20.19 33.37 -6.46
C ILE A 1028 -21.72 33.17 -6.46
N ILE A 1029 -22.49 34.24 -6.38
CA ILE A 1029 -23.95 34.18 -6.18
C ILE A 1029 -24.62 35.11 -7.20
N PRO A 1030 -25.51 34.61 -8.09
CA PRO A 1030 -25.98 33.23 -8.28
C PRO A 1030 -25.11 32.37 -9.21
N GLY A 1031 -23.85 32.75 -9.44
CA GLY A 1031 -22.95 32.14 -10.43
C GLY A 1031 -22.34 30.78 -10.08
N HIS A 1032 -21.05 30.60 -10.36
CA HIS A 1032 -20.35 29.31 -10.30
C HIS A 1032 -20.41 28.61 -8.94
N TYR A 1033 -20.22 29.32 -7.82
CA TYR A 1033 -20.36 28.68 -6.51
C TYR A 1033 -21.75 28.04 -6.37
N THR A 1034 -22.81 28.77 -6.70
CA THR A 1034 -24.19 28.26 -6.61
C THR A 1034 -24.39 27.06 -7.53
N GLN A 1035 -23.99 27.22 -8.79
CA GLN A 1035 -24.11 26.20 -9.84
C GLN A 1035 -23.39 24.91 -9.47
N LEU A 1036 -22.11 24.99 -9.09
CA LEU A 1036 -21.26 23.84 -8.82
C LEU A 1036 -21.60 23.18 -7.47
N LYS A 1037 -22.00 23.95 -6.46
CA LYS A 1037 -22.44 23.41 -5.16
C LYS A 1037 -23.72 22.60 -5.31
N LEU A 1038 -24.67 23.08 -6.11
CA LEU A 1038 -25.91 22.34 -6.42
C LEU A 1038 -25.61 21.11 -7.30
N ALA A 1039 -24.74 21.24 -8.31
CA ALA A 1039 -24.32 20.11 -9.13
C ALA A 1039 -23.63 19.00 -8.31
N ALA A 1040 -22.80 19.35 -7.32
CA ALA A 1040 -22.15 18.37 -6.46
C ALA A 1040 -23.15 17.54 -5.63
N ARG A 1041 -24.30 18.11 -5.26
CA ARG A 1041 -25.38 17.43 -4.54
C ARG A 1041 -26.28 16.59 -5.44
N HIS A 1042 -26.13 16.70 -6.76
CA HIS A 1042 -26.97 15.99 -7.72
C HIS A 1042 -26.67 14.48 -7.71
N PRO A 1043 -27.70 13.60 -7.70
CA PRO A 1043 -27.50 12.14 -7.61
C PRO A 1043 -26.77 11.56 -8.82
N ARG A 1044 -26.96 12.15 -10.02
CA ARG A 1044 -26.23 11.77 -11.24
C ARG A 1044 -24.86 12.45 -11.27
N LYS A 1045 -23.86 11.83 -10.66
CA LYS A 1045 -22.50 12.39 -10.51
C LYS A 1045 -21.78 12.67 -11.83
N VAL A 1046 -22.13 11.94 -12.90
CA VAL A 1046 -21.62 12.17 -14.27
C VAL A 1046 -21.74 13.64 -14.67
N ARG A 1047 -22.86 14.28 -14.33
CA ARG A 1047 -23.14 15.67 -14.72
C ARG A 1047 -22.22 16.66 -14.01
N ALA A 1048 -21.85 16.40 -12.76
CA ALA A 1048 -20.90 17.25 -12.04
C ALA A 1048 -19.45 17.03 -12.51
N LEU A 1049 -19.08 15.80 -12.88
CA LEU A 1049 -17.71 15.43 -13.27
C LEU A 1049 -17.36 15.80 -14.71
N PHE A 1050 -18.32 15.65 -15.62
CA PHE A 1050 -18.16 15.94 -17.05
C PHE A 1050 -19.10 17.07 -17.47
N ALA A 1051 -19.06 18.15 -16.67
CA ALA A 1051 -19.89 19.32 -16.86
C ALA A 1051 -19.68 19.94 -18.24
N ASP A 1052 -20.77 20.36 -18.87
CA ASP A 1052 -20.71 21.07 -20.14
C ASP A 1052 -20.09 22.47 -19.95
N GLY A 1053 -18.85 22.65 -20.42
CA GLY A 1053 -18.12 23.90 -20.22
C GLY A 1053 -18.79 25.13 -20.85
N VAL A 1054 -19.51 24.95 -21.95
CA VAL A 1054 -20.26 26.04 -22.62
C VAL A 1054 -21.44 26.49 -21.74
N TYR A 1055 -22.20 25.56 -21.17
CA TYR A 1055 -23.22 25.86 -20.16
C TYR A 1055 -22.62 26.50 -18.91
N VAL A 1056 -21.53 25.95 -18.38
CA VAL A 1056 -20.91 26.42 -17.13
C VAL A 1056 -20.55 27.90 -17.24
N GLU A 1057 -19.72 28.25 -18.22
CA GLU A 1057 -19.27 29.63 -18.46
C GLU A 1057 -20.41 30.52 -18.95
N GLY A 1058 -21.34 29.96 -19.73
CA GLY A 1058 -22.52 30.66 -20.20
C GLY A 1058 -23.45 31.11 -19.08
N TRP A 1059 -23.66 30.26 -18.07
CA TRP A 1059 -24.44 30.57 -16.87
C TRP A 1059 -23.83 31.72 -16.08
N GLY A 1060 -22.54 31.64 -15.75
CA GLY A 1060 -21.84 32.71 -15.02
C GLY A 1060 -21.99 34.04 -15.76
N THR A 1061 -21.73 34.03 -17.08
CA THR A 1061 -21.83 35.22 -17.94
C THR A 1061 -23.27 35.76 -18.05
N PHE A 1062 -24.27 34.87 -18.06
CA PHE A 1062 -25.69 35.25 -18.03
C PHE A 1062 -26.07 35.91 -16.70
N CYS A 1063 -25.58 35.37 -15.57
CA CYS A 1063 -25.84 35.90 -14.24
C CYS A 1063 -25.30 37.33 -14.05
N GLU A 1064 -24.15 37.67 -14.65
CA GLU A 1064 -23.65 39.05 -14.70
C GLU A 1064 -24.72 40.01 -15.24
N ARG A 1065 -25.28 39.68 -16.41
CA ARG A 1065 -26.26 40.53 -17.09
C ARG A 1065 -27.59 40.57 -16.33
N LEU A 1066 -28.08 39.41 -15.91
CA LEU A 1066 -29.35 39.25 -15.20
C LEU A 1066 -29.37 40.09 -13.93
N MET A 1067 -28.33 39.98 -13.10
CA MET A 1067 -28.26 40.70 -11.83
C MET A 1067 -28.29 42.21 -12.06
N LEU A 1068 -27.46 42.72 -12.98
CA LEU A 1068 -27.44 44.15 -13.33
C LEU A 1068 -28.81 44.65 -13.85
N ASP A 1069 -29.48 43.86 -14.70
CA ASP A 1069 -30.80 44.22 -15.23
C ASP A 1069 -31.91 44.24 -14.14
N LEU A 1070 -31.70 43.52 -13.02
CA LEU A 1070 -32.61 43.53 -11.86
C LEU A 1070 -32.28 44.63 -10.82
N GLY A 1071 -31.24 45.42 -11.07
CA GLY A 1071 -30.80 46.52 -10.22
C GLY A 1071 -29.69 46.17 -9.23
N TRP A 1072 -28.91 45.12 -9.49
CA TRP A 1072 -27.62 44.92 -8.83
C TRP A 1072 -26.62 45.95 -9.38
N GLY A 1073 -25.94 46.71 -8.52
CA GLY A 1073 -24.99 47.74 -8.95
C GLY A 1073 -25.61 48.95 -9.66
N GLY A 1074 -24.77 49.72 -10.35
CA GLY A 1074 -25.10 50.96 -11.05
C GLY A 1074 -24.42 51.10 -12.42
N PRO A 1075 -24.38 52.32 -12.99
CA PRO A 1075 -23.94 52.54 -14.36
C PRO A 1075 -22.50 52.10 -14.66
N LEU A 1076 -21.57 52.32 -13.71
CA LEU A 1076 -20.17 51.92 -13.87
C LEU A 1076 -19.98 50.40 -13.83
N ASP A 1077 -20.80 49.67 -13.06
CA ASP A 1077 -20.78 48.20 -13.04
C ASP A 1077 -21.29 47.62 -14.37
N ARG A 1078 -22.25 48.30 -15.01
CA ARG A 1078 -22.69 47.97 -16.36
C ARG A 1078 -21.61 48.22 -17.42
N VAL A 1079 -20.80 49.26 -17.24
CA VAL A 1079 -19.60 49.48 -18.08
C VAL A 1079 -18.62 48.32 -17.91
N ALA A 1080 -18.36 47.87 -16.68
CA ALA A 1080 -17.48 46.73 -16.42
C ALA A 1080 -17.99 45.43 -17.09
N HIS A 1081 -19.29 45.16 -17.06
CA HIS A 1081 -19.89 44.05 -17.79
C HIS A 1081 -19.71 44.19 -19.32
N LEU A 1082 -19.91 45.38 -19.89
CA LEU A 1082 -19.68 45.60 -21.32
C LEU A 1082 -18.20 45.39 -21.71
N LYS A 1083 -17.25 45.84 -20.87
CA LYS A 1083 -15.83 45.54 -21.03
C LYS A 1083 -15.59 44.03 -21.07
N LYS A 1084 -16.20 43.29 -20.14
CA LYS A 1084 -16.07 41.83 -20.05
C LYS A 1084 -16.68 41.10 -21.25
N GLN A 1085 -17.83 41.56 -21.74
CA GLN A 1085 -18.47 41.00 -22.94
C GLN A 1085 -17.59 41.16 -24.18
N MET A 1086 -17.00 42.35 -24.37
CA MET A 1086 -16.04 42.58 -25.46
C MET A 1086 -14.81 41.66 -25.34
N GLU A 1087 -14.29 41.46 -24.13
CA GLU A 1087 -13.21 40.49 -23.86
C GLU A 1087 -13.63 39.06 -24.25
N ASN A 1088 -14.79 38.58 -23.80
CA ASN A 1088 -15.28 37.22 -24.06
C ASN A 1088 -15.52 36.95 -25.56
N ILE A 1089 -16.00 37.95 -26.30
CA ILE A 1089 -16.13 37.84 -27.77
C ILE A 1089 -14.74 37.79 -28.42
N ALA A 1090 -13.83 38.67 -28.01
CA ALA A 1090 -12.46 38.71 -28.54
C ALA A 1090 -11.71 37.40 -28.28
N ARG A 1091 -11.90 36.77 -27.12
CA ARG A 1091 -11.38 35.43 -26.78
C ARG A 1091 -11.79 34.39 -27.83
N THR A 1092 -13.05 34.40 -28.27
CA THR A 1092 -13.56 33.48 -29.30
C THR A 1092 -12.87 33.73 -30.65
N VAL A 1093 -12.76 34.99 -31.06
CA VAL A 1093 -12.10 35.36 -32.33
C VAL A 1093 -10.62 34.97 -32.31
N VAL A 1094 -9.91 35.28 -31.22
CA VAL A 1094 -8.48 35.00 -31.06
C VAL A 1094 -8.23 33.49 -31.06
N ASP A 1095 -8.98 32.71 -30.29
CA ASP A 1095 -8.81 31.25 -30.22
C ASP A 1095 -8.93 30.61 -31.62
N ILE A 1096 -10.00 30.96 -32.36
CA ILE A 1096 -10.21 30.42 -33.70
C ILE A 1096 -9.12 30.91 -34.66
N ARG A 1097 -8.82 32.22 -34.72
CA ARG A 1097 -7.85 32.77 -35.68
C ARG A 1097 -6.42 32.29 -35.40
N VAL A 1098 -6.04 32.09 -34.13
CA VAL A 1098 -4.74 31.53 -33.77
C VAL A 1098 -4.63 30.09 -34.30
N HIS A 1099 -5.62 29.25 -34.06
CA HIS A 1099 -5.50 27.84 -34.46
C HIS A 1099 -5.77 27.58 -35.94
N THR A 1100 -6.58 28.42 -36.62
CA THR A 1100 -7.05 28.15 -38.00
C THR A 1100 -6.59 29.15 -39.05
N ARG A 1101 -6.10 30.34 -38.67
CA ARG A 1101 -5.71 31.42 -39.59
C ARG A 1101 -4.28 31.93 -39.40
N GLY A 1102 -3.51 31.34 -38.49
CA GLY A 1102 -2.10 31.70 -38.34
C GLY A 1102 -1.84 33.05 -37.65
N MET A 1103 -2.84 33.64 -36.97
CA MET A 1103 -2.71 34.92 -36.27
C MET A 1103 -1.54 34.91 -35.27
N ALA A 1104 -0.54 35.77 -35.46
CA ALA A 1104 0.66 35.83 -34.64
C ALA A 1104 0.44 36.57 -33.30
N ARG A 1105 1.37 36.42 -32.36
CA ARG A 1105 1.29 37.04 -31.02
C ARG A 1105 1.07 38.55 -31.10
N GLU A 1106 1.86 39.24 -31.91
CA GLU A 1106 1.78 40.69 -32.09
C GLU A 1106 0.43 41.12 -32.69
N GLU A 1107 -0.15 40.28 -33.54
CA GLU A 1107 -1.48 40.51 -34.11
C GLU A 1107 -2.58 40.32 -33.06
N VAL A 1108 -2.45 39.32 -32.19
CA VAL A 1108 -3.35 39.14 -31.04
C VAL A 1108 -3.27 40.34 -30.10
N LEU A 1109 -2.06 40.77 -29.72
CA LEU A 1109 -1.86 41.92 -28.84
C LEU A 1109 -2.49 43.19 -29.42
N ARG A 1110 -2.29 43.42 -30.71
CA ARG A 1110 -2.89 44.56 -31.42
C ARG A 1110 -4.41 44.44 -31.49
N TYR A 1111 -4.95 43.30 -31.90
CA TYR A 1111 -6.40 43.08 -32.04
C TYR A 1111 -7.13 43.28 -30.71
N VAL A 1112 -6.60 42.72 -29.62
CA VAL A 1112 -7.21 42.83 -28.30
C VAL A 1112 -7.19 44.28 -27.78
N ARG A 1113 -6.12 45.03 -28.03
CA ARG A 1113 -6.03 46.45 -27.62
C ARG A 1113 -6.85 47.39 -28.48
N GLU A 1114 -6.81 47.20 -29.79
CA GLU A 1114 -7.38 48.16 -30.74
C GLU A 1114 -8.85 47.86 -31.05
N GLU A 1115 -9.22 46.59 -31.21
CA GLU A 1115 -10.57 46.19 -31.58
C GLU A 1115 -11.45 45.85 -30.38
N ALA A 1116 -10.90 45.14 -29.39
CA ALA A 1116 -11.59 44.78 -28.16
C ALA A 1116 -11.41 45.79 -27.02
N LEU A 1117 -10.57 46.81 -27.22
CA LEU A 1117 -10.32 47.92 -26.29
C LEU A 1117 -9.91 47.45 -24.89
N GLN A 1118 -9.11 46.37 -24.80
CA GLN A 1118 -8.59 45.84 -23.54
C GLN A 1118 -7.15 46.31 -23.29
N ASP A 1119 -6.71 46.19 -22.04
CA ASP A 1119 -5.38 46.59 -21.60
C ASP A 1119 -4.29 45.57 -22.00
N GLU A 1120 -3.03 45.99 -21.98
CA GLU A 1120 -1.86 45.20 -22.41
C GLU A 1120 -1.76 43.85 -21.67
N HIS A 1121 -2.02 43.85 -20.36
CA HIS A 1121 -1.95 42.65 -19.54
C HIS A 1121 -2.95 41.58 -20.02
N PHE A 1122 -4.20 41.98 -20.28
CA PHE A 1122 -5.22 41.08 -20.82
C PHE A 1122 -4.86 40.56 -22.21
N ALA A 1123 -4.32 41.42 -23.07
CA ALA A 1123 -3.88 41.03 -24.40
C ALA A 1123 -2.77 39.96 -24.35
N ALA A 1124 -1.79 40.13 -23.46
CA ALA A 1124 -0.72 39.15 -23.24
C ALA A 1124 -1.23 37.82 -22.67
N ASN A 1125 -2.16 37.89 -21.71
CA ASN A 1125 -2.81 36.70 -21.15
C ASN A 1125 -3.62 35.94 -22.21
N MET A 1126 -4.29 36.66 -23.12
CA MET A 1126 -5.11 36.04 -24.17
C MET A 1126 -4.28 35.19 -25.14
N TRP A 1127 -3.07 35.63 -25.50
CA TRP A 1127 -2.13 34.80 -26.28
C TRP A 1127 -1.80 33.50 -25.54
N ALA A 1128 -1.38 33.60 -24.28
CA ALA A 1128 -1.03 32.43 -23.48
C ALA A 1128 -2.19 31.44 -23.37
N ARG A 1129 -3.41 31.93 -23.11
CA ARG A 1129 -4.59 31.07 -23.00
C ARG A 1129 -5.01 30.42 -24.32
N ALA A 1130 -4.85 31.10 -25.45
CA ALA A 1130 -5.14 30.53 -26.76
C ALA A 1130 -4.27 29.29 -26.98
N LEU A 1131 -2.99 29.33 -26.59
CA LEU A 1131 -2.10 28.19 -26.75
C LEU A 1131 -2.35 27.06 -25.74
N THR A 1132 -2.75 27.38 -24.51
CA THR A 1132 -2.79 26.41 -23.40
C THR A 1132 -4.17 25.80 -23.11
N SER A 1133 -5.26 26.43 -23.56
CA SER A 1133 -6.61 26.05 -23.15
C SER A 1133 -7.63 25.91 -24.28
N SER A 1134 -7.21 26.02 -25.55
CA SER A 1134 -8.14 25.94 -26.68
C SER A 1134 -8.94 24.61 -26.71
N PRO A 1135 -10.27 24.64 -26.96
CA PRO A 1135 -11.10 25.78 -27.37
C PRO A 1135 -11.85 26.49 -26.22
N GLN A 1136 -11.42 26.34 -24.96
CA GLN A 1136 -12.14 26.84 -23.78
C GLN A 1136 -12.43 28.35 -23.82
N LEU A 1137 -11.56 29.14 -24.46
CA LEU A 1137 -11.77 30.58 -24.67
C LEU A 1137 -13.09 30.92 -25.38
N THR A 1138 -13.65 30.00 -26.15
CA THR A 1138 -14.92 30.17 -26.87
C THR A 1138 -16.15 30.00 -25.98
N PHE A 1139 -16.02 29.33 -24.82
CA PHE A 1139 -17.17 28.89 -24.02
C PHE A 1139 -18.00 30.06 -23.48
N TYR A 1140 -17.35 31.13 -23.03
CA TYR A 1140 -18.01 32.31 -22.46
C TYR A 1140 -19.03 32.94 -23.42
N HIS A 1141 -18.59 33.26 -24.64
CA HIS A 1141 -19.44 33.94 -25.62
C HIS A 1141 -20.54 33.01 -26.15
N LEU A 1142 -20.18 31.79 -26.51
CA LEU A 1142 -21.12 30.81 -27.04
C LEU A 1142 -22.18 30.43 -25.99
N GLY A 1143 -21.73 30.17 -24.77
CA GLY A 1143 -22.59 29.84 -23.64
C GLY A 1143 -23.54 30.96 -23.28
N TYR A 1144 -23.05 32.20 -23.20
CA TYR A 1144 -23.89 33.36 -22.89
C TYR A 1144 -25.05 33.48 -23.89
N HIS A 1145 -24.78 33.35 -25.19
CA HIS A 1145 -25.82 33.44 -26.20
C HIS A 1145 -26.83 32.29 -26.11
N GLN A 1146 -26.37 31.07 -25.83
CA GLN A 1146 -27.27 29.92 -25.66
C GLN A 1146 -28.18 30.09 -24.44
N VAL A 1147 -27.61 30.43 -23.27
CA VAL A 1147 -28.36 30.60 -22.01
C VAL A 1147 -29.32 31.80 -22.10
N MET A 1148 -28.85 32.93 -22.62
CA MET A 1148 -29.69 34.12 -22.80
C MET A 1148 -30.82 33.87 -23.80
N GLY A 1149 -30.54 33.20 -24.92
CA GLY A 1149 -31.56 32.85 -25.91
C GLY A 1149 -32.64 31.93 -25.33
N LEU A 1150 -32.22 30.93 -24.54
CA LEU A 1150 -33.16 30.07 -23.82
C LEU A 1150 -34.03 30.87 -22.83
N TYR A 1151 -33.42 31.75 -22.03
CA TYR A 1151 -34.13 32.62 -21.10
C TYR A 1151 -35.18 33.47 -21.82
N GLU A 1152 -34.81 34.12 -22.92
CA GLU A 1152 -35.72 34.96 -23.71
C GLU A 1152 -36.87 34.15 -24.32
N ASP A 1153 -36.58 32.95 -24.84
CA ASP A 1153 -37.58 32.08 -25.45
C ASP A 1153 -38.59 31.57 -24.41
N VAL A 1154 -38.12 31.12 -23.24
CA VAL A 1154 -39.00 30.68 -22.13
C VAL A 1154 -39.84 31.85 -21.63
N ARG A 1155 -39.22 33.01 -21.41
CA ARG A 1155 -39.93 34.23 -20.98
C ARG A 1155 -40.99 34.64 -21.98
N LYS A 1156 -40.69 34.60 -23.28
CA LYS A 1156 -41.63 34.92 -24.35
C LYS A 1156 -42.77 33.91 -24.44
N ALA A 1157 -42.47 32.61 -24.33
CA ALA A 1157 -43.48 31.54 -24.40
C ALA A 1157 -44.44 31.55 -23.20
N GLN A 1158 -43.94 31.83 -22.00
CA GLN A 1158 -44.75 31.85 -20.77
C GLN A 1158 -45.47 33.19 -20.56
N GLY A 1159 -44.96 34.29 -21.11
CA GLY A 1159 -45.56 35.62 -21.01
C GLY A 1159 -45.74 36.05 -19.55
N ALA A 1160 -46.96 36.44 -19.17
CA ALA A 1160 -47.27 36.84 -17.80
C ALA A 1160 -47.13 35.71 -16.75
N ARG A 1161 -47.01 34.45 -17.16
CA ARG A 1161 -46.78 33.29 -16.27
C ARG A 1161 -45.31 33.03 -15.98
N PHE A 1162 -44.40 33.76 -16.62
CA PHE A 1162 -42.97 33.58 -16.42
C PHE A 1162 -42.59 33.90 -14.97
N ASP A 1163 -41.97 32.94 -14.30
CA ASP A 1163 -41.40 33.10 -12.96
C ASP A 1163 -39.88 32.89 -13.03
N LEU A 1164 -39.12 33.94 -12.67
CA LEU A 1164 -37.67 33.92 -12.76
C LEU A 1164 -37.07 32.83 -11.87
N ARG A 1165 -37.58 32.66 -10.65
CA ARG A 1165 -37.08 31.64 -9.72
C ARG A 1165 -37.20 30.24 -10.28
N THR A 1166 -38.37 29.93 -10.85
CA THR A 1166 -38.64 28.63 -11.46
C THR A 1166 -37.70 28.37 -12.64
N PHE A 1167 -37.42 29.38 -13.46
CA PHE A 1167 -36.43 29.25 -14.54
C PHE A 1167 -35.02 28.96 -13.97
N MET A 1168 -34.56 29.77 -13.01
CA MET A 1168 -33.22 29.64 -12.43
C MET A 1168 -33.03 28.29 -11.72
N ASP A 1169 -34.01 27.87 -10.91
CA ASP A 1169 -33.98 26.59 -10.20
C ASP A 1169 -34.07 25.40 -11.17
N GLY A 1170 -34.86 25.52 -12.24
CA GLY A 1170 -34.95 24.52 -13.30
C GLY A 1170 -33.66 24.32 -14.07
N MET A 1171 -32.85 25.39 -14.23
CA MET A 1171 -31.51 25.29 -14.82
C MET A 1171 -30.57 24.44 -13.93
N MET A 1172 -30.71 24.56 -12.60
CA MET A 1172 -29.91 23.79 -11.65
C MET A 1172 -30.36 22.33 -11.52
N GLU A 1173 -31.67 22.05 -11.66
CA GLU A 1173 -32.25 20.72 -11.47
C GLU A 1173 -31.61 19.64 -12.36
N MET A 1174 -31.31 19.97 -13.63
CA MET A 1174 -30.69 19.00 -14.53
C MET A 1174 -29.18 18.88 -14.36
N GLY A 1175 -28.53 19.80 -13.65
CA GLY A 1175 -27.07 19.91 -13.59
C GLY A 1175 -26.46 20.35 -14.94
N PRO A 1176 -25.14 20.54 -15.02
CA PRO A 1176 -24.50 21.25 -16.14
C PRO A 1176 -24.42 20.40 -17.43
N VAL A 1177 -25.54 20.35 -18.16
CA VAL A 1177 -25.71 19.66 -19.44
C VAL A 1177 -25.81 20.68 -20.60
N PRO A 1178 -25.70 20.27 -21.87
CA PRO A 1178 -25.84 21.20 -23.00
C PRO A 1178 -27.15 22.00 -22.95
N VAL A 1179 -27.05 23.32 -23.15
CA VAL A 1179 -28.17 24.27 -23.00
C VAL A 1179 -29.41 23.88 -23.84
N GLU A 1180 -29.20 23.31 -25.03
CA GLU A 1180 -30.28 22.89 -25.92
C GLU A 1180 -31.22 21.83 -25.31
N ARG A 1181 -30.75 21.06 -24.32
CA ARG A 1181 -31.57 20.05 -23.63
C ARG A 1181 -32.59 20.69 -22.68
N TYR A 1182 -32.32 21.89 -22.17
CA TYR A 1182 -33.25 22.65 -21.35
C TYR A 1182 -34.42 23.20 -22.15
N ARG A 1183 -34.19 23.59 -23.40
CA ARG A 1183 -35.24 24.11 -24.29
C ARG A 1183 -36.45 23.17 -24.37
N ARG A 1184 -36.20 21.86 -24.49
CA ARG A 1184 -37.27 20.85 -24.54
C ARG A 1184 -38.02 20.72 -23.22
N LYS A 1185 -37.33 20.76 -22.08
CA LYS A 1185 -37.93 20.59 -20.75
C LYS A 1185 -38.67 21.84 -20.25
N MET A 1186 -38.17 23.03 -20.59
CA MET A 1186 -38.70 24.31 -20.08
C MET A 1186 -39.78 24.95 -20.96
N LEU A 1187 -39.88 24.55 -22.23
CA LEU A 1187 -40.94 25.00 -23.15
C LEU A 1187 -42.10 24.02 -23.28
N GLN A 1188 -41.95 22.79 -22.78
CA GLN A 1188 -43.06 21.86 -22.53
C GLN A 1188 -43.72 22.24 -21.20
#